data_AF-A0A1Y1MPU2-F1
#
_entry.id   AF-A0A1Y1MPU2-F1
#
_cell.length_a   1.000
_cell.length_b   1.000
_cell.length_c   1.000
_cell.angle_alpha   90.00
_cell.angle_beta   90.00
_cell.angle_gamma   90.00
#
_symmetry.space_group_name_H-M   'P 1'
#
loop_
_entity.id
_entity.type
_entity.pdbx_description
1 polymer ?
#
loop_
_entity_poly.entity_id
_entity_poly.type
_entity_poly.pdbx_seq_one_letter_code
_entity_poly.pdbx_strand_id
1 'polypeptide(L)'
;MADLIRTGSGQGAIIKDKLGSPSTGSEDGNEQDTQSVPKQEVDEPDLGDSAPHAPPEAQWYHGRLNRYQAEERLWEAARLGSYLVRESDRKPGSYVLSYLGRTGINHFRITAVCGDFYIGGRQFDSLNDLVGYYTACSDLLKRERLVHPVAPPEPVNDKKRVVAILPYTKMPDTDELSFKKGDIFFVHNDMGDGWLWVTAHRTGEQGMIFTELVEDLDDSIDPNTVFPWFHPNCTKNEAVDLLVKAGPGSFLVRPSDNSPGDYSLFFHINNQIQRFRIEKKGVRYLMGGRVFECLDAVINRYRKEQIVEGYTLQHPLLVDGTKQQDWVPETPKTKSEAAEKIYATLRECRDQAGLKRMRGIKHQGYLHRKSDKVGKKWKLLYFVLLVDGTDTHLYLYENPKRTKPKGLIDLSCAYLYQVHDSLWERPHCLQLVERALPCLATVTHLAAPSTEECQAWVNALKPLCIPQLSRATSKVPKLRELRCLTLHILDAHRLPYKLVPTPFITVQLNGQVRIAKTRVKSGPDPVWDEEFIFDDVPCDIVSVTLTVHNKGKRGKDSEVAELHLELSSLGNGEEKEEWYGLSGLTPIGEWGSLRLRTRYLHDLVMPAEEYSPLQQLLLEPGLVSVKCLAEICHADRAPLATALLRVFRAEGRETELLKELNSAEVTELHATYS
;
A
#
# COMPACT_ATOMS: atom_id res chain seq x y z
N MET A 1 12.84 65.68 -26.34
CA MET A 1 14.04 65.80 -27.19
C MET A 1 13.83 64.83 -28.36
N ALA A 2 13.08 65.25 -29.37
CA ALA A 2 13.59 65.97 -30.55
C ALA A 2 14.46 65.04 -31.44
N ASP A 3 13.80 64.54 -32.49
CA ASP A 3 14.25 64.14 -33.84
C ASP A 3 15.74 63.87 -34.11
N LEU A 4 16.02 62.86 -34.95
CA LEU A 4 16.66 63.06 -36.27
C LEU A 4 16.98 61.72 -37.01
N ILE A 5 16.41 61.59 -38.22
CA ILE A 5 17.05 61.22 -39.52
C ILE A 5 17.35 59.72 -39.83
N ARG A 6 16.66 59.08 -40.81
CA ARG A 6 16.89 59.03 -42.31
C ARG A 6 18.07 58.09 -42.66
N THR A 7 18.01 57.06 -43.52
CA THR A 7 17.74 56.90 -44.99
C THR A 7 18.13 55.42 -45.32
N GLY A 8 17.73 54.69 -46.35
CA GLY A 8 16.99 54.91 -47.59
C GLY A 8 16.99 53.65 -48.49
N SER A 9 15.89 53.47 -49.23
CA SER A 9 15.69 53.09 -50.66
C SER A 9 16.53 52.06 -51.44
N GLY A 10 15.80 51.19 -52.19
CA GLY A 10 16.04 50.82 -53.62
C GLY A 10 15.93 49.31 -53.93
N GLN A 11 14.80 48.75 -54.37
CA GLN A 11 14.16 48.65 -55.72
C GLN A 11 14.58 47.45 -56.62
N GLY A 12 13.57 46.72 -57.13
CA GLY A 12 13.64 45.80 -58.28
C GLY A 12 12.45 44.82 -58.40
N ALA A 13 11.52 45.06 -59.35
CA ALA A 13 10.23 44.36 -59.61
C ALA A 13 10.40 43.05 -60.45
N ILE A 14 9.43 42.11 -60.60
CA ILE A 14 8.19 42.17 -61.44
C ILE A 14 7.28 40.92 -61.18
N ILE A 15 6.00 41.14 -60.78
CA ILE A 15 4.66 40.70 -61.34
C ILE A 15 4.51 39.21 -61.82
N LYS A 16 3.51 38.36 -61.47
CA LYS A 16 2.02 38.44 -61.43
C LYS A 16 1.47 37.13 -60.80
N ASP A 17 0.50 37.16 -59.88
CA ASP A 17 -0.89 36.82 -60.20
C ASP A 17 -1.86 36.99 -59.01
N LYS A 18 -3.09 37.32 -59.42
CA LYS A 18 -4.28 37.80 -58.71
C LYS A 18 -4.78 36.94 -57.54
N LEU A 19 -5.08 37.58 -56.41
CA LEU A 19 -6.45 37.85 -55.89
C LEU A 19 -6.37 38.72 -54.61
N GLY A 20 -7.33 39.64 -54.46
CA GLY A 20 -7.23 40.87 -53.66
C GLY A 20 -7.22 40.73 -52.13
N SER A 21 -6.15 41.25 -51.51
CA SER A 21 -6.04 42.46 -50.65
C SER A 21 -6.93 42.64 -49.38
N PRO A 22 -6.50 43.45 -48.37
CA PRO A 22 -5.60 43.03 -47.29
C PRO A 22 -5.99 43.57 -45.89
N SER A 23 -5.55 42.94 -44.81
CA SER A 23 -5.32 43.61 -43.52
C SER A 23 -4.46 42.73 -42.62
N THR A 24 -3.19 43.12 -42.40
CA THR A 24 -2.30 42.57 -41.38
C THR A 24 -1.61 43.76 -40.75
N GLY A 25 -1.92 44.08 -39.49
CA GLY A 25 -1.11 43.73 -38.31
C GLY A 25 -0.19 44.92 -37.99
N SER A 26 -0.01 45.41 -36.77
CA SER A 26 0.07 44.72 -35.47
C SER A 26 0.01 45.78 -34.34
N GLU A 27 0.33 45.36 -33.10
CA GLU A 27 0.46 46.09 -31.82
C GLU A 27 -0.84 46.07 -30.98
N ASP A 28 -0.88 45.61 -29.72
CA ASP A 28 0.14 45.17 -28.77
C ASP A 28 -0.51 44.38 -27.61
N GLY A 29 0.30 43.57 -26.92
CA GLY A 29 0.10 43.16 -25.51
C GLY A 29 -0.70 41.87 -25.24
N ASN A 30 -0.04 40.72 -25.20
CA ASN A 30 -0.59 39.50 -24.58
C ASN A 30 0.33 39.00 -23.47
N GLU A 31 -0.21 39.01 -22.25
CA GLU A 31 0.34 38.44 -21.02
C GLU A 31 0.32 36.90 -21.11
N GLN A 32 1.38 36.23 -20.65
CA GLN A 32 1.39 34.78 -20.54
C GLN A 32 0.95 34.35 -19.14
N ASP A 33 -0.23 33.73 -19.14
CA ASP A 33 -0.90 32.99 -18.07
C ASP A 33 -0.01 31.99 -17.33
N THR A 34 0.02 32.12 -16.01
CA THR A 34 0.34 31.05 -15.07
C THR A 34 -0.85 30.08 -14.97
N GLN A 35 -0.85 29.01 -15.76
CA GLN A 35 -1.80 27.92 -15.62
C GLN A 35 -1.54 27.11 -14.34
N SER A 36 -2.48 27.21 -13.39
CA SER A 36 -2.61 26.35 -12.23
C SER A 36 -3.05 24.94 -12.65
N VAL A 37 -2.20 23.95 -12.38
CA VAL A 37 -2.45 22.53 -12.65
C VAL A 37 -3.51 21.98 -11.67
N PRO A 38 -4.58 21.31 -12.14
CA PRO A 38 -5.55 20.67 -11.26
C PRO A 38 -4.95 19.42 -10.59
N LYS A 39 -5.15 19.27 -9.28
CA LYS A 39 -4.78 18.07 -8.52
C LYS A 39 -5.75 16.95 -8.87
N GLN A 40 -5.30 16.02 -9.70
CA GLN A 40 -6.01 14.78 -10.01
C GLN A 40 -5.87 13.82 -8.82
N GLU A 41 -6.98 13.34 -8.26
CA GLU A 41 -6.99 12.11 -7.46
C GLU A 41 -6.35 11.01 -8.33
N VAL A 42 -5.25 10.43 -7.86
CA VAL A 42 -4.50 9.44 -8.63
C VAL A 42 -5.24 8.11 -8.56
N ASP A 43 -6.14 7.87 -9.52
CA ASP A 43 -6.55 6.51 -9.87
C ASP A 43 -5.28 5.70 -10.17
N GLU A 44 -5.16 4.51 -9.56
CA GLU A 44 -4.06 3.59 -9.85
C GLU A 44 -4.01 3.35 -11.37
N PRO A 45 -2.89 3.65 -12.05
CA PRO A 45 -2.77 3.28 -13.44
C PRO A 45 -2.74 1.75 -13.51
N ASP A 46 -3.71 1.17 -14.22
CA ASP A 46 -3.66 -0.21 -14.67
C ASP A 46 -2.44 -0.36 -15.60
N LEU A 47 -1.31 -0.79 -15.03
CA LEU A 47 -0.06 -1.01 -15.73
C LEU A 47 -0.19 -2.27 -16.59
N GLY A 48 -0.87 -2.14 -17.74
CA GLY A 48 -0.78 -3.11 -18.82
C GLY A 48 0.67 -3.22 -19.33
N ASP A 49 1.15 -4.46 -19.46
CA ASP A 49 2.33 -5.06 -20.17
C ASP A 49 3.60 -4.24 -20.54
N SER A 50 3.75 -3.00 -20.09
CA SER A 50 4.92 -2.14 -20.29
C SER A 50 5.36 -1.56 -18.95
N ALA A 51 5.84 -2.44 -18.07
CA ALA A 51 6.35 -2.04 -16.77
C ALA A 51 7.50 -1.02 -16.92
N PRO A 52 7.51 0.07 -16.12
CA PRO A 52 8.62 1.02 -16.11
C PRO A 52 9.92 0.28 -15.75
N HIS A 53 10.90 0.27 -16.67
CA HIS A 53 12.13 -0.49 -16.47
C HIS A 53 13.07 0.28 -15.54
N ALA A 54 13.36 -0.30 -14.37
CA ALA A 54 14.46 0.16 -13.52
C ALA A 54 15.79 0.07 -14.30
N PRO A 55 16.79 0.91 -13.95
CA PRO A 55 18.15 0.67 -14.39
C PRO A 55 18.63 -0.72 -13.97
N PRO A 56 19.64 -1.31 -14.64
CA PRO A 56 20.19 -2.60 -14.24
C PRO A 56 20.59 -2.63 -12.76
N GLU A 57 20.26 -3.71 -12.06
CA GLU A 57 20.49 -3.90 -10.60
C GLU A 57 21.94 -3.56 -10.17
N ALA A 58 22.92 -3.90 -11.01
CA ALA A 58 24.34 -3.59 -10.83
C ALA A 58 24.68 -2.08 -10.83
N GLN A 59 23.72 -1.20 -11.05
CA GLN A 59 23.90 0.26 -11.00
C GLN A 59 23.39 0.88 -9.70
N TRP A 60 22.63 0.18 -8.88
CA TRP A 60 21.99 0.80 -7.71
C TRP A 60 21.86 -0.12 -6.48
N TYR A 61 22.01 -1.44 -6.63
CA TYR A 61 21.96 -2.37 -5.50
C TYR A 61 23.37 -2.63 -4.94
N HIS A 62 23.56 -2.41 -3.65
CA HIS A 62 24.87 -2.51 -2.97
C HIS A 62 25.00 -3.71 -2.03
N GLY A 63 23.97 -4.56 -1.94
CA GLY A 63 23.96 -5.65 -0.96
C GLY A 63 24.13 -5.11 0.46
N ARG A 64 24.98 -5.75 1.25
CA ARG A 64 25.33 -5.31 2.60
C ARG A 64 26.23 -4.07 2.57
N LEU A 65 25.61 -2.91 2.74
CA LEU A 65 26.29 -1.63 2.84
C LEU A 65 25.75 -0.86 4.04
N ASN A 66 26.66 -0.37 4.88
CA ASN A 66 26.23 0.35 6.06
C ASN A 66 25.76 1.78 5.76
N ARG A 67 25.04 2.38 6.71
CA ARG A 67 24.48 3.73 6.54
C ARG A 67 25.55 4.77 6.21
N TYR A 68 26.69 4.75 6.90
CA TYR A 68 27.75 5.73 6.72
C TYR A 68 28.39 5.60 5.33
N GLN A 69 28.72 4.38 4.91
CA GLN A 69 29.27 4.11 3.57
C GLN A 69 28.28 4.50 2.45
N ALA A 70 26.97 4.31 2.69
CA ALA A 70 25.94 4.77 1.78
C ALA A 70 25.89 6.31 1.67
N GLU A 71 25.99 7.01 2.81
CA GLU A 71 26.04 8.47 2.84
C GLU A 71 27.29 9.00 2.12
N GLU A 72 28.47 8.44 2.39
CA GLU A 72 29.73 8.78 1.73
C GLU A 72 29.62 8.66 0.21
N ARG A 73 29.11 7.53 -0.29
CA ARG A 73 28.90 7.31 -1.73
C ARG A 73 27.93 8.30 -2.37
N LEU A 74 26.85 8.65 -1.67
CA LEU A 74 25.89 9.64 -2.16
C LEU A 74 26.49 11.04 -2.18
N TRP A 75 27.33 11.38 -1.20
CA TRP A 75 28.09 12.63 -1.19
C TRP A 75 29.13 12.69 -2.31
N GLU A 76 29.87 11.61 -2.56
CA GLU A 76 30.84 11.51 -3.66
C GLU A 76 30.16 11.64 -5.03
N ALA A 77 28.97 11.07 -5.20
CA ALA A 77 28.19 11.23 -6.43
C ALA A 77 27.75 12.69 -6.66
N ALA A 78 27.61 13.48 -5.58
CA ALA A 78 27.38 14.93 -5.57
C ALA A 78 26.25 15.44 -6.48
N ARG A 79 25.21 14.62 -6.70
CA ARG A 79 24.14 14.94 -7.65
C ARG A 79 22.77 14.73 -7.02
N LEU A 80 21.94 15.78 -7.03
CA LEU A 80 20.56 15.70 -6.52
C LEU A 80 19.76 14.65 -7.31
N GLY A 81 18.97 13.85 -6.59
CA GLY A 81 18.28 12.70 -7.17
C GLY A 81 19.12 11.42 -7.22
N SER A 82 20.36 11.45 -6.69
CA SER A 82 21.18 10.25 -6.56
C SER A 82 20.62 9.28 -5.54
N TYR A 83 20.71 7.98 -5.82
CA TYR A 83 20.16 6.95 -4.96
C TYR A 83 20.91 5.63 -5.03
N LEU A 84 20.75 4.82 -3.97
CA LEU A 84 21.15 3.42 -3.92
C LEU A 84 20.23 2.63 -2.97
N VAL A 85 20.14 1.32 -3.18
CA VAL A 85 19.45 0.37 -2.30
C VAL A 85 20.47 -0.55 -1.66
N ARG A 86 20.31 -0.78 -0.36
CA ARG A 86 21.20 -1.63 0.44
C ARG A 86 20.40 -2.49 1.42
N GLU A 87 20.96 -3.62 1.82
CA GLU A 87 20.46 -4.40 2.94
C GLU A 87 20.64 -3.64 4.26
N SER A 88 19.72 -3.82 5.18
CA SER A 88 19.76 -3.21 6.50
C SER A 88 20.69 -3.99 7.43
N ASP A 89 21.78 -3.36 7.90
CA ASP A 89 22.68 -3.95 8.90
C ASP A 89 21.98 -4.29 10.23
N ARG A 90 20.89 -3.57 10.53
CA ARG A 90 20.16 -3.68 11.81
C ARG A 90 19.11 -4.78 11.81
N LYS A 91 18.61 -5.15 10.62
CA LYS A 91 17.50 -6.11 10.47
C LYS A 91 17.73 -6.94 9.21
N PRO A 92 18.30 -8.15 9.33
CA PRO A 92 18.45 -9.08 8.21
C PRO A 92 17.13 -9.26 7.47
N GLY A 93 17.18 -9.29 6.14
CA GLY A 93 15.98 -9.40 5.29
C GLY A 93 15.16 -8.11 5.14
N SER A 94 15.63 -6.97 5.66
CA SER A 94 15.05 -5.65 5.35
C SER A 94 16.00 -4.81 4.50
N TYR A 95 15.47 -3.91 3.68
CA TYR A 95 16.26 -3.07 2.78
C TYR A 95 16.08 -1.59 3.12
N VAL A 96 16.99 -0.77 2.62
CA VAL A 96 16.95 0.69 2.78
C VAL A 96 17.26 1.35 1.43
N LEU A 97 16.35 2.21 0.98
CA LEU A 97 16.59 3.13 -0.12
C LEU A 97 17.22 4.40 0.44
N SER A 98 18.48 4.66 0.07
CA SER A 98 19.20 5.88 0.45
C SER A 98 19.16 6.86 -0.73
N TYR A 99 18.73 8.09 -0.48
CA TYR A 99 18.41 9.07 -1.51
C TYR A 99 18.97 10.45 -1.17
N LEU A 100 19.73 11.07 -2.08
CA LEU A 100 20.20 12.45 -1.97
C LEU A 100 19.14 13.40 -2.55
N GLY A 101 18.31 13.96 -1.67
CA GLY A 101 17.29 14.94 -1.99
C GLY A 101 17.76 16.38 -1.78
N ARG A 102 16.86 17.34 -2.00
CA ARG A 102 17.14 18.78 -1.84
C ARG A 102 17.49 19.19 -0.42
N THR A 103 16.97 18.46 0.58
CA THR A 103 17.21 18.70 2.01
C THR A 103 18.37 17.88 2.57
N GLY A 104 19.08 17.13 1.72
CA GLY A 104 20.14 16.22 2.10
C GLY A 104 19.77 14.75 1.90
N ILE A 105 20.51 13.87 2.58
CA ILE A 105 20.35 12.42 2.43
C ILE A 105 19.20 11.91 3.29
N ASN A 106 18.28 11.19 2.66
CA ASN A 106 17.14 10.54 3.28
C ASN A 106 17.30 9.02 3.17
N HIS A 107 16.89 8.29 4.21
CA HIS A 107 16.88 6.83 4.21
C HIS A 107 15.46 6.33 4.41
N PHE A 108 14.91 5.68 3.39
CA PHE A 108 13.58 5.08 3.42
C PHE A 108 13.71 3.60 3.69
N ARG A 109 13.09 3.13 4.76
CA ARG A 109 13.02 1.71 5.07
C ARG A 109 12.11 1.02 4.05
N ILE A 110 12.59 -0.12 3.54
CA ILE A 110 11.83 -1.05 2.73
C ILE A 110 11.66 -2.32 3.56
N THR A 111 10.41 -2.64 3.90
CA THR A 111 10.09 -3.87 4.62
C THR A 111 9.88 -4.98 3.60
N ALA A 112 10.69 -6.05 3.65
CA ALA A 112 10.49 -7.22 2.80
C ALA A 112 9.76 -8.32 3.57
N VAL A 113 8.72 -8.89 2.97
CA VAL A 113 7.92 -9.95 3.57
C VAL A 113 7.52 -10.95 2.50
N CYS A 114 7.97 -12.20 2.63
CA CYS A 114 7.62 -13.30 1.71
C CYS A 114 7.78 -12.91 0.21
N GLY A 115 8.90 -12.30 -0.13
CA GLY A 115 9.24 -11.88 -1.49
C GLY A 115 8.64 -10.55 -1.96
N ASP A 116 7.70 -9.96 -1.21
CA ASP A 116 7.13 -8.65 -1.53
C ASP A 116 7.87 -7.53 -0.78
N PHE A 117 7.90 -6.34 -1.37
CA PHE A 117 8.61 -5.17 -0.86
C PHE A 117 7.63 -4.03 -0.58
N TYR A 118 7.68 -3.49 0.62
CA TYR A 118 6.78 -2.43 1.08
C TYR A 118 7.56 -1.15 1.38
N ILE A 119 7.17 -0.04 0.75
CA ILE A 119 7.70 1.30 1.01
C ILE A 119 6.56 2.32 0.88
N GLY A 120 6.47 3.26 1.81
CA GLY A 120 5.55 4.38 1.66
C GLY A 120 4.07 3.98 1.56
N GLY A 121 3.68 2.85 2.15
CA GLY A 121 2.34 2.28 2.05
C GLY A 121 2.00 1.57 0.73
N ARG A 122 2.98 1.40 -0.17
CA ARG A 122 2.83 0.67 -1.43
C ARG A 122 3.53 -0.67 -1.38
N GLN A 123 2.97 -1.64 -2.10
CA GLN A 123 3.50 -2.98 -2.30
C GLN A 123 4.11 -3.12 -3.70
N PHE A 124 5.25 -3.81 -3.78
CA PHE A 124 5.93 -4.16 -5.02
C PHE A 124 6.35 -5.64 -5.01
N ASP A 125 6.30 -6.31 -6.15
CA ASP A 125 6.68 -7.73 -6.29
C ASP A 125 8.21 -7.92 -6.34
N SER A 126 8.96 -6.86 -6.63
CA SER A 126 10.43 -6.86 -6.61
C SER A 126 11.02 -5.47 -6.32
N LEU A 127 12.28 -5.42 -5.87
CA LEU A 127 13.02 -4.16 -5.77
C LEU A 127 13.16 -3.45 -7.13
N ASN A 128 13.20 -4.19 -8.24
CA ASN A 128 13.23 -3.60 -9.58
C ASN A 128 11.92 -2.86 -9.87
N ASP A 129 10.76 -3.45 -9.54
CA ASP A 129 9.48 -2.79 -9.77
C ASP A 129 9.34 -1.53 -8.90
N LEU A 130 9.82 -1.59 -7.64
CA LEU A 130 9.89 -0.45 -6.74
C LEU A 130 10.76 0.68 -7.31
N VAL A 131 12.00 0.38 -7.70
CA VAL A 131 12.94 1.37 -8.24
C VAL A 131 12.41 1.94 -9.57
N GLY A 132 11.89 1.08 -10.45
CA GLY A 132 11.32 1.49 -11.73
C GLY A 132 10.13 2.44 -11.55
N TYR A 133 9.24 2.14 -10.61
CA TYR A 133 8.09 2.97 -10.28
C TYR A 133 8.48 4.37 -9.80
N TYR A 134 9.41 4.50 -8.85
CA TYR A 134 9.85 5.81 -8.33
C TYR A 134 10.85 6.53 -9.25
N THR A 135 11.31 5.88 -10.31
CA THR A 135 12.08 6.50 -11.40
C THR A 135 11.14 7.12 -12.43
N ALA A 136 10.09 6.39 -12.85
CA ALA A 136 9.28 6.76 -14.01
C ALA A 136 7.86 7.27 -13.68
N CYS A 137 7.22 6.74 -12.64
CA CYS A 137 5.78 6.88 -12.44
C CYS A 137 5.41 7.83 -11.29
N SER A 138 6.19 7.84 -10.20
CA SER A 138 5.82 8.57 -9.00
C SER A 138 7.01 9.29 -8.36
N ASP A 139 6.71 10.36 -7.65
CA ASP A 139 7.69 11.10 -6.87
C ASP A 139 7.84 10.43 -5.49
N LEU A 140 9.08 10.24 -5.04
CA LEU A 140 9.38 9.70 -3.71
C LEU A 140 9.20 10.77 -2.62
N LEU A 141 9.65 12.00 -2.94
CA LEU A 141 9.47 13.22 -2.16
C LEU A 141 8.81 14.28 -3.05
N LYS A 142 8.30 15.38 -2.48
CA LYS A 142 7.55 16.40 -3.25
C LYS A 142 8.34 16.93 -4.46
N ARG A 143 7.94 16.54 -5.68
CA ARG A 143 8.63 16.90 -6.95
C ARG A 143 10.06 16.38 -7.04
N GLU A 144 10.34 15.24 -6.42
CA GLU A 144 11.65 14.60 -6.32
C GLU A 144 11.53 13.10 -6.60
N ARG A 145 12.13 12.67 -7.71
CA ARG A 145 12.15 11.28 -8.20
C ARG A 145 13.53 10.65 -8.02
N LEU A 146 13.61 9.33 -8.20
CA LEU A 146 14.87 8.63 -8.38
C LEU A 146 15.42 8.97 -9.78
N VAL A 147 16.63 9.54 -9.85
CA VAL A 147 17.18 10.02 -11.12
C VAL A 147 18.54 9.40 -11.43
N HIS A 148 19.45 9.35 -10.44
CA HIS A 148 20.84 8.97 -10.67
C HIS A 148 21.22 7.74 -9.83
N PRO A 149 21.16 6.52 -10.38
CA PRO A 149 21.60 5.34 -9.65
C PRO A 149 23.11 5.43 -9.36
N VAL A 150 23.52 5.14 -8.13
CA VAL A 150 24.94 5.09 -7.72
C VAL A 150 25.37 3.62 -7.70
N ALA A 151 26.36 3.27 -8.52
CA ALA A 151 26.79 1.87 -8.66
C ALA A 151 27.63 1.40 -7.46
N PRO A 152 27.54 0.11 -7.06
CA PRO A 152 28.49 -0.51 -6.15
C PRO A 152 29.90 -0.55 -6.79
N PRO A 153 30.97 -0.64 -5.98
CA PRO A 153 32.35 -0.66 -6.49
C PRO A 153 32.68 -2.00 -7.18
N GLU A 154 32.03 -3.06 -6.72
CA GLU A 154 32.15 -4.42 -7.20
C GLU A 154 30.75 -4.99 -7.42
N PRO A 155 30.56 -5.90 -8.40
CA PRO A 155 29.28 -6.54 -8.63
C PRO A 155 28.86 -7.35 -7.41
N VAL A 156 27.66 -7.08 -6.91
CA VAL A 156 27.08 -7.79 -5.76
C VAL A 156 26.59 -9.16 -6.21
N ASN A 157 27.12 -10.24 -5.62
CA ASN A 157 26.69 -11.61 -5.90
C ASN A 157 25.97 -12.21 -4.68
N ASP A 158 24.76 -11.71 -4.40
CA ASP A 158 23.98 -12.09 -3.20
C ASP A 158 22.99 -13.26 -3.43
N LYS A 159 23.01 -13.92 -4.59
CA LYS A 159 21.99 -14.93 -4.90
C LYS A 159 22.38 -16.29 -4.36
N LYS A 160 22.11 -16.52 -3.06
CA LYS A 160 22.17 -17.86 -2.46
C LYS A 160 21.28 -18.81 -3.26
N ARG A 161 21.90 -19.87 -3.80
CA ARG A 161 21.23 -20.93 -4.55
C ARG A 161 21.24 -22.21 -3.73
N VAL A 162 20.12 -22.92 -3.76
CA VAL A 162 19.99 -24.21 -3.07
C VAL A 162 19.36 -25.25 -3.99
N VAL A 163 19.66 -26.52 -3.75
CA VAL A 163 19.15 -27.66 -4.53
C VAL A 163 18.41 -28.65 -3.64
N ALA A 164 17.26 -29.14 -4.08
CA ALA A 164 16.49 -30.14 -3.35
C ALA A 164 17.21 -31.49 -3.30
N ILE A 165 17.41 -32.00 -2.08
CA ILE A 165 17.95 -33.34 -1.85
C ILE A 165 16.85 -34.40 -1.68
N LEU A 166 15.62 -33.98 -1.38
CA LEU A 166 14.43 -34.82 -1.22
C LEU A 166 13.21 -34.20 -1.93
N PRO A 167 12.24 -35.00 -2.38
CA PRO A 167 10.99 -34.48 -2.93
C PRO A 167 10.06 -33.97 -1.82
N TYR A 168 9.16 -33.04 -2.15
CA TYR A 168 8.15 -32.55 -1.21
C TYR A 168 6.84 -32.20 -1.92
N THR A 169 5.73 -32.41 -1.22
CA THR A 169 4.40 -32.01 -1.69
C THR A 169 3.84 -30.98 -0.73
N LYS A 170 3.52 -29.80 -1.26
CA LYS A 170 2.97 -28.69 -0.49
C LYS A 170 1.68 -29.06 0.22
N MET A 171 1.45 -28.41 1.36
CA MET A 171 0.16 -28.44 2.03
C MET A 171 -0.87 -27.56 1.32
N PRO A 172 -2.13 -28.02 1.18
CA PRO A 172 -3.22 -27.19 0.66
C PRO A 172 -3.40 -25.90 1.46
N ASP A 173 -3.73 -24.81 0.77
CA ASP A 173 -3.99 -23.48 1.32
C ASP A 173 -2.82 -22.81 2.07
N THR A 174 -1.59 -23.33 1.90
CA THR A 174 -0.34 -22.73 2.39
C THR A 174 0.47 -22.12 1.25
N ASP A 175 1.57 -21.45 1.60
CA ASP A 175 2.52 -20.88 0.63
C ASP A 175 3.71 -21.82 0.36
N GLU A 176 3.64 -23.09 0.77
CA GLU A 176 4.67 -24.09 0.51
C GLU A 176 4.74 -24.48 -0.98
N LEU A 177 5.94 -24.83 -1.46
CA LEU A 177 6.14 -25.31 -2.83
C LEU A 177 6.22 -26.83 -2.91
N SER A 178 5.63 -27.41 -3.95
CA SER A 178 5.87 -28.82 -4.31
C SER A 178 7.07 -28.92 -5.23
N PHE A 179 7.97 -29.86 -4.97
CA PHE A 179 9.19 -30.02 -5.75
C PHE A 179 9.72 -31.44 -5.76
N LYS A 180 10.63 -31.72 -6.69
CA LYS A 180 11.33 -32.99 -6.84
C LYS A 180 12.79 -32.84 -6.39
N LYS A 181 13.42 -33.97 -6.04
CA LYS A 181 14.87 -34.01 -5.85
C LYS A 181 15.58 -33.47 -7.09
N GLY A 182 16.57 -32.60 -6.90
CA GLY A 182 17.33 -31.92 -7.94
C GLY A 182 16.75 -30.58 -8.39
N ASP A 183 15.56 -30.19 -7.92
CA ASP A 183 15.03 -28.85 -8.20
C ASP A 183 15.91 -27.77 -7.56
N ILE A 184 16.21 -26.72 -8.32
CA ILE A 184 17.05 -25.59 -7.88
C ILE A 184 16.18 -24.40 -7.52
N PHE A 185 16.54 -23.72 -6.44
CA PHE A 185 15.84 -22.56 -5.91
C PHE A 185 16.80 -21.39 -5.70
N PHE A 186 16.30 -20.18 -5.92
CA PHE A 186 16.94 -18.94 -5.51
C PHE A 186 16.35 -18.50 -4.18
N VAL A 187 17.18 -18.39 -3.15
CA VAL A 187 16.75 -17.99 -1.82
C VAL A 187 16.63 -16.47 -1.76
N HIS A 188 15.46 -15.98 -1.36
CA HIS A 188 15.21 -14.55 -1.17
C HIS A 188 15.30 -14.14 0.29
N ASN A 189 14.77 -14.97 1.19
CA ASN A 189 14.75 -14.66 2.62
C ASN A 189 14.78 -15.92 3.48
N ASP A 190 15.44 -15.84 4.63
CA ASP A 190 15.30 -16.81 5.72
C ASP A 190 14.16 -16.34 6.62
N MET A 191 13.11 -17.16 6.72
CA MET A 191 11.91 -16.84 7.48
C MET A 191 12.02 -17.27 8.95
N GLY A 192 13.15 -17.88 9.36
CA GLY A 192 13.32 -18.49 10.67
C GLY A 192 12.68 -19.88 10.77
N ASP A 193 12.95 -20.58 11.87
CA ASP A 193 12.41 -21.91 12.20
C ASP A 193 12.59 -22.97 11.08
N GLY A 194 13.67 -22.83 10.31
CA GLY A 194 14.04 -23.73 9.22
C GLY A 194 13.28 -23.48 7.91
N TRP A 195 12.54 -22.39 7.75
CA TRP A 195 11.83 -22.07 6.52
C TRP A 195 12.53 -21.01 5.68
N LEU A 196 12.61 -21.26 4.38
CA LEU A 196 13.17 -20.34 3.39
C LEU A 196 12.09 -19.88 2.43
N TRP A 197 12.06 -18.59 2.10
CA TRP A 197 11.28 -18.06 0.98
C TRP A 197 12.12 -18.05 -0.29
N VAL A 198 11.64 -18.70 -1.34
CA VAL A 198 12.43 -18.97 -2.55
C VAL A 198 11.63 -18.76 -3.83
N THR A 199 12.32 -18.61 -4.96
CA THR A 199 11.77 -18.85 -6.30
C THR A 199 12.31 -20.17 -6.83
N ALA A 200 11.42 -21.07 -7.26
CA ALA A 200 11.79 -22.29 -7.96
C ALA A 200 12.24 -21.97 -9.39
N HIS A 201 13.49 -22.30 -9.74
CA HIS A 201 14.05 -22.01 -11.07
C HIS A 201 13.26 -22.70 -12.19
N ARG A 202 12.79 -23.93 -11.93
CA ARG A 202 12.08 -24.75 -12.91
C ARG A 202 10.70 -24.19 -13.28
N THR A 203 9.95 -23.69 -12.30
CA THR A 203 8.55 -23.27 -12.50
C THR A 203 8.36 -21.75 -12.47
N GLY A 204 9.32 -21.00 -11.92
CA GLY A 204 9.17 -19.57 -11.63
C GLY A 204 8.29 -19.28 -10.42
N GLU A 205 7.70 -20.30 -9.77
CA GLU A 205 6.83 -20.11 -8.62
C GLU A 205 7.62 -19.66 -7.39
N GLN A 206 7.04 -18.74 -6.63
CA GLN A 206 7.55 -18.31 -5.33
C GLN A 206 6.79 -19.00 -4.20
N GLY A 207 7.51 -19.34 -3.13
CA GLY A 207 6.91 -19.92 -1.94
C GLY A 207 7.93 -20.40 -0.92
N MET A 208 7.45 -21.17 0.05
CA MET A 208 8.24 -21.69 1.17
C MET A 208 8.78 -23.08 0.88
N ILE A 209 10.04 -23.30 1.28
CA ILE A 209 10.65 -24.63 1.37
C ILE A 209 11.34 -24.78 2.73
N PHE A 210 11.52 -26.02 3.16
CA PHE A 210 12.21 -26.31 4.42
C PHE A 210 13.71 -26.49 4.18
N THR A 211 14.53 -25.84 5.00
CA THR A 211 15.98 -25.77 4.82
C THR A 211 16.66 -27.12 4.85
N GLU A 212 16.15 -28.10 5.61
CA GLU A 212 16.73 -29.45 5.67
C GLU A 212 16.37 -30.32 4.45
N LEU A 213 15.46 -29.87 3.57
CA LEU A 213 15.15 -30.54 2.31
C LEU A 213 16.07 -30.10 1.16
N VAL A 214 16.97 -29.15 1.42
CA VAL A 214 17.86 -28.57 0.43
C VAL A 214 19.31 -28.47 0.94
N GLU A 215 20.24 -28.34 0.00
CA GLU A 215 21.64 -28.00 0.29
C GLU A 215 22.10 -26.82 -0.57
N ASP A 216 23.14 -26.12 -0.13
CA ASP A 216 23.72 -25.00 -0.86
C ASP A 216 24.30 -25.50 -2.20
N LEU A 217 23.91 -24.84 -3.29
CA LEU A 217 24.39 -25.17 -4.63
C LEU A 217 25.69 -24.40 -4.89
N ASP A 218 26.71 -25.10 -5.34
CA ASP A 218 27.99 -24.49 -5.73
C ASP A 218 27.76 -23.43 -6.82
N ASP A 219 28.40 -22.27 -6.64
CA ASP A 219 28.21 -21.12 -7.51
C ASP A 219 28.63 -21.36 -8.96
N SER A 220 29.53 -22.32 -9.20
CA SER A 220 29.99 -22.73 -10.53
C SER A 220 28.96 -23.51 -11.33
N ILE A 221 27.91 -24.04 -10.69
CA ILE A 221 26.87 -24.83 -11.35
C ILE A 221 25.83 -23.90 -12.00
N ASP A 222 25.61 -24.07 -13.30
CA ASP A 222 24.54 -23.37 -14.02
C ASP A 222 23.16 -23.91 -13.54
N PRO A 223 22.23 -23.06 -13.09
CA PRO A 223 20.93 -23.49 -12.60
C PRO A 223 20.06 -24.16 -13.69
N ASN A 224 20.31 -23.89 -14.97
CA ASN A 224 19.58 -24.51 -16.08
C ASN A 224 19.90 -26.00 -16.26
N THR A 225 20.90 -26.51 -15.54
CA THR A 225 21.17 -27.94 -15.46
C THR A 225 20.01 -28.76 -14.89
N VAL A 226 19.03 -28.12 -14.22
CA VAL A 226 17.76 -28.76 -13.83
C VAL A 226 16.96 -29.28 -15.04
N PHE A 227 17.19 -28.73 -16.24
CA PHE A 227 16.47 -29.13 -17.44
C PHE A 227 17.20 -30.25 -18.18
N PRO A 228 16.52 -31.38 -18.49
CA PRO A 228 17.17 -32.53 -19.11
C PRO A 228 17.64 -32.27 -20.55
N TRP A 229 17.12 -31.24 -21.21
CA TRP A 229 17.52 -30.82 -22.57
C TRP A 229 18.63 -29.75 -22.58
N PHE A 230 19.13 -29.35 -21.40
CA PHE A 230 20.20 -28.37 -21.27
C PHE A 230 21.55 -29.06 -21.14
N HIS A 231 22.48 -28.73 -22.03
CA HIS A 231 23.80 -29.33 -22.10
C HIS A 231 24.86 -28.30 -21.65
N PRO A 232 25.27 -28.30 -20.36
CA PRO A 232 26.10 -27.25 -19.77
C PRO A 232 27.52 -27.17 -20.36
N ASN A 233 28.09 -28.32 -20.72
CA ASN A 233 29.48 -28.44 -21.17
C ASN A 233 29.61 -28.84 -22.65
N CYS A 234 28.51 -28.84 -23.41
CA CYS A 234 28.50 -29.28 -24.80
C CYS A 234 29.02 -28.16 -25.69
N THR A 235 30.03 -28.44 -26.53
CA THR A 235 30.59 -27.53 -27.53
C THR A 235 29.67 -27.38 -28.76
N LYS A 236 29.88 -26.33 -29.57
CA LYS A 236 29.05 -26.10 -30.76
C LYS A 236 29.12 -27.26 -31.76
N ASN A 237 30.28 -27.88 -31.91
CA ASN A 237 30.48 -28.99 -32.84
C ASN A 237 29.83 -30.26 -32.31
N GLU A 238 29.99 -30.56 -31.01
CA GLU A 238 29.31 -31.69 -30.36
C GLU A 238 27.79 -31.55 -30.44
N ALA A 239 27.25 -30.34 -30.23
CA ALA A 239 25.82 -30.07 -30.37
C ALA A 239 25.30 -30.41 -31.79
N VAL A 240 26.11 -30.10 -32.81
CA VAL A 240 25.77 -30.43 -34.20
C VAL A 240 25.77 -31.94 -34.41
N ASP A 241 26.83 -32.63 -34.00
CA ASP A 241 26.96 -34.08 -34.18
C ASP A 241 25.85 -34.85 -33.46
N LEU A 242 25.52 -34.43 -32.23
CA LEU A 242 24.45 -35.01 -31.43
C LEU A 242 23.07 -34.86 -32.10
N LEU A 243 22.77 -33.69 -32.67
CA LEU A 243 21.50 -33.44 -33.35
C LEU A 243 21.39 -34.14 -34.71
N VAL A 244 22.51 -34.27 -35.44
CA VAL A 244 22.55 -35.09 -36.67
C VAL A 244 22.22 -36.54 -36.34
N LYS A 245 22.83 -37.09 -35.27
CA LYS A 245 22.57 -38.46 -34.82
C LYS A 245 21.12 -38.67 -34.34
N ALA A 246 20.53 -37.66 -33.69
CA ALA A 246 19.16 -37.73 -33.18
C ALA A 246 18.08 -37.55 -34.27
N GLY A 247 18.42 -36.94 -35.40
CA GLY A 247 17.53 -36.76 -36.55
C GLY A 247 16.65 -35.50 -36.50
N PRO A 248 15.88 -35.22 -37.58
CA PRO A 248 15.08 -34.00 -37.70
C PRO A 248 14.02 -33.86 -36.60
N GLY A 249 13.74 -32.61 -36.22
CA GLY A 249 12.82 -32.29 -35.11
C GLY A 249 13.50 -32.27 -33.73
N SER A 250 14.77 -32.71 -33.63
CA SER A 250 15.53 -32.70 -32.38
C SER A 250 16.07 -31.31 -32.02
N PHE A 251 16.12 -30.98 -30.72
CA PHE A 251 16.70 -29.73 -30.23
C PHE A 251 17.48 -29.89 -28.92
N LEU A 252 18.41 -28.98 -28.66
CA LEU A 252 19.09 -28.84 -27.36
C LEU A 252 19.43 -27.37 -27.08
N VAL A 253 19.63 -27.04 -25.81
CA VAL A 253 20.14 -25.72 -25.40
C VAL A 253 21.47 -25.88 -24.69
N ARG A 254 22.38 -24.93 -24.92
CA ARG A 254 23.69 -24.87 -24.27
C ARG A 254 24.10 -23.42 -24.00
N PRO A 255 25.05 -23.16 -23.09
CA PRO A 255 25.70 -21.84 -22.98
C PRO A 255 26.26 -21.38 -24.33
N SER A 256 26.43 -20.08 -24.57
CA SER A 256 27.00 -19.56 -25.83
C SER A 256 28.53 -19.50 -25.77
N ASP A 257 29.21 -20.03 -26.79
CA ASP A 257 30.69 -19.95 -26.90
C ASP A 257 31.15 -18.51 -27.14
N ASN A 258 30.34 -17.71 -27.84
CA ASN A 258 30.71 -16.40 -28.35
C ASN A 258 30.19 -15.24 -27.49
N SER A 259 29.33 -15.52 -26.51
CA SER A 259 28.68 -14.50 -25.69
C SER A 259 28.52 -15.02 -24.27
N PRO A 260 29.51 -14.79 -23.39
CA PRO A 260 29.47 -15.27 -22.01
C PRO A 260 28.17 -14.83 -21.31
N GLY A 261 27.46 -15.79 -20.69
CA GLY A 261 26.19 -15.55 -19.99
C GLY A 261 24.92 -15.72 -20.85
N ASP A 262 25.05 -15.71 -22.18
CA ASP A 262 23.95 -16.01 -23.11
C ASP A 262 23.87 -17.52 -23.43
N TYR A 263 22.77 -17.94 -24.05
CA TYR A 263 22.53 -19.32 -24.44
C TYR A 263 22.26 -19.43 -25.94
N SER A 264 22.42 -20.64 -26.46
CA SER A 264 22.13 -20.98 -27.85
C SER A 264 21.23 -22.21 -27.89
N LEU A 265 20.06 -22.05 -28.54
CA LEU A 265 19.16 -23.14 -28.88
C LEU A 265 19.53 -23.66 -30.28
N PHE A 266 19.87 -24.95 -30.36
CA PHE A 266 20.13 -25.64 -31.61
C PHE A 266 18.91 -26.49 -31.95
N PHE A 267 18.44 -26.41 -33.19
CA PHE A 267 17.25 -27.12 -33.65
C PHE A 267 17.46 -27.69 -35.04
N HIS A 268 17.16 -28.98 -35.21
CA HIS A 268 17.33 -29.70 -36.46
C HIS A 268 16.06 -29.62 -37.33
N ILE A 269 16.12 -28.85 -38.41
CA ILE A 269 15.01 -28.62 -39.37
C ILE A 269 15.48 -29.02 -40.77
N ASN A 270 14.72 -29.85 -41.49
CA ASN A 270 14.97 -30.17 -42.90
C ASN A 270 16.40 -30.62 -43.21
N ASN A 271 16.96 -31.49 -42.38
CA ASN A 271 18.34 -31.96 -42.50
C ASN A 271 19.41 -30.85 -42.37
N GLN A 272 19.05 -29.72 -41.76
CA GLN A 272 19.94 -28.60 -41.41
C GLN A 272 19.76 -28.23 -39.94
N ILE A 273 20.85 -27.78 -39.30
CA ILE A 273 20.81 -27.34 -37.91
C ILE A 273 20.78 -25.81 -37.87
N GLN A 274 19.67 -25.27 -37.38
CA GLN A 274 19.53 -23.85 -37.11
C GLN A 274 19.91 -23.52 -35.67
N ARG A 275 20.45 -22.32 -35.46
CA ARG A 275 20.90 -21.83 -34.16
C ARG A 275 20.18 -20.54 -33.84
N PHE A 276 19.57 -20.50 -32.67
CA PHE A 276 18.87 -19.32 -32.17
C PHE A 276 19.58 -18.82 -30.93
N ARG A 277 19.88 -17.52 -30.90
CA ARG A 277 20.44 -16.86 -29.73
C ARG A 277 19.35 -16.60 -28.71
N ILE A 278 19.64 -16.93 -27.45
CA ILE A 278 18.83 -16.56 -26.29
C ILE A 278 19.69 -15.65 -25.42
N GLU A 279 19.32 -14.38 -25.34
CA GLU A 279 20.05 -13.38 -24.54
C GLU A 279 19.58 -13.42 -23.09
N LYS A 280 20.51 -13.38 -22.14
CA LYS A 280 20.19 -13.27 -20.71
C LYS A 280 20.28 -11.80 -20.28
N LYS A 281 19.18 -11.21 -19.82
CA LYS A 281 19.15 -9.85 -19.24
C LYS A 281 18.62 -9.89 -17.82
N GLY A 282 19.54 -9.82 -16.85
CA GLY A 282 19.21 -9.98 -15.43
C GLY A 282 18.65 -11.36 -15.14
N VAL A 283 17.41 -11.42 -14.66
CA VAL A 283 16.68 -12.67 -14.37
C VAL A 283 15.84 -13.18 -15.55
N ARG A 284 15.71 -12.40 -16.64
CA ARG A 284 14.86 -12.72 -17.79
C ARG A 284 15.67 -13.16 -19.01
N TYR A 285 15.00 -13.87 -19.90
CA TYR A 285 15.55 -14.41 -21.15
C TYR A 285 14.86 -13.76 -22.35
N LEU A 286 15.63 -13.40 -23.37
CA LEU A 286 15.10 -12.79 -24.59
C LEU A 286 15.39 -13.65 -25.81
N MET A 287 14.36 -13.88 -26.61
CA MET A 287 14.48 -14.58 -27.89
C MET A 287 13.42 -14.07 -28.86
N GLY A 288 13.83 -13.68 -30.06
CA GLY A 288 12.92 -13.21 -31.11
C GLY A 288 12.08 -11.97 -30.71
N GLY A 289 12.65 -11.06 -29.93
CA GLY A 289 11.97 -9.85 -29.45
C GLY A 289 10.99 -10.07 -28.30
N ARG A 290 10.89 -11.29 -27.77
CA ARG A 290 10.02 -11.65 -26.63
C ARG A 290 10.84 -11.84 -25.36
N VAL A 291 10.20 -11.64 -24.21
CA VAL A 291 10.78 -11.78 -22.87
C VAL A 291 10.16 -12.99 -22.17
N PHE A 292 10.98 -13.77 -21.46
CA PHE A 292 10.61 -14.99 -20.77
C PHE A 292 11.23 -15.07 -19.37
N GLU A 293 10.53 -15.71 -18.42
CA GLU A 293 10.98 -15.85 -17.02
C GLU A 293 12.06 -16.93 -16.83
N CYS A 294 12.04 -17.99 -17.64
CA CYS A 294 13.06 -19.04 -17.63
C CYS A 294 13.27 -19.66 -19.02
N LEU A 295 14.35 -20.42 -19.22
CA LEU A 295 14.59 -21.10 -20.51
C LEU A 295 13.48 -22.11 -20.86
N ASP A 296 12.86 -22.77 -19.88
CA ASP A 296 11.75 -23.70 -20.15
C ASP A 296 10.52 -22.98 -20.71
N ALA A 297 10.27 -21.73 -20.31
CA ALA A 297 9.23 -20.90 -20.90
C ALA A 297 9.50 -20.59 -22.39
N VAL A 298 10.78 -20.37 -22.75
CA VAL A 298 11.21 -20.24 -24.16
C VAL A 298 10.88 -21.52 -24.92
N ILE A 299 11.31 -22.68 -24.40
CA ILE A 299 11.10 -23.98 -25.04
C ILE A 299 9.61 -24.31 -25.18
N ASN A 300 8.82 -24.14 -24.12
CA ASN A 300 7.40 -24.44 -24.12
C ASN A 300 6.61 -23.53 -25.06
N ARG A 301 7.03 -22.27 -25.24
CA ARG A 301 6.46 -21.37 -26.24
C ARG A 301 6.69 -21.93 -27.64
N TYR A 302 7.94 -22.22 -27.99
CA TYR A 302 8.29 -22.67 -29.35
C TYR A 302 7.98 -24.15 -29.64
N ARG A 303 7.55 -24.91 -28.63
CA ARG A 303 6.87 -26.21 -28.83
C ARG A 303 5.45 -26.05 -29.37
N LYS A 304 4.77 -24.97 -28.99
CA LYS A 304 3.37 -24.70 -29.37
C LYS A 304 3.27 -23.77 -30.58
N GLU A 305 4.16 -22.79 -30.66
CA GLU A 305 4.22 -21.80 -31.73
C GLU A 305 5.40 -22.06 -32.65
N GLN A 306 5.25 -21.64 -33.90
CA GLN A 306 6.29 -21.79 -34.91
C GLN A 306 7.52 -20.95 -34.53
N ILE A 307 8.68 -21.60 -34.47
CA ILE A 307 9.98 -20.92 -34.30
C ILE A 307 10.54 -20.46 -35.65
N VAL A 308 10.24 -21.23 -36.69
CA VAL A 308 10.52 -20.98 -38.10
C VAL A 308 9.23 -21.36 -38.84
N GLU A 309 8.97 -20.73 -39.98
CA GLU A 309 7.76 -20.98 -40.79
C GLU A 309 7.53 -22.49 -41.01
N GLY A 310 6.41 -22.99 -40.48
CA GLY A 310 6.02 -24.40 -40.58
C GLY A 310 6.64 -25.36 -39.55
N TYR A 311 7.53 -24.92 -38.65
CA TYR A 311 8.22 -25.79 -37.70
C TYR A 311 8.09 -25.32 -36.25
N THR A 312 7.79 -26.27 -35.36
CA THR A 312 7.80 -26.11 -33.90
C THR A 312 8.87 -27.03 -33.30
N LEU A 313 9.34 -26.75 -32.08
CA LEU A 313 10.24 -27.64 -31.35
C LEU A 313 9.52 -28.96 -31.05
N GLN A 314 10.11 -30.09 -31.46
CA GLN A 314 9.49 -31.41 -31.29
C GLN A 314 10.19 -32.21 -30.19
N HIS A 315 11.39 -32.72 -30.47
CA HIS A 315 12.03 -33.73 -29.64
C HIS A 315 13.24 -33.16 -28.87
N PRO A 316 13.18 -33.06 -27.53
CA PRO A 316 14.34 -32.65 -26.75
C PRO A 316 15.42 -33.73 -26.81
N LEU A 317 16.66 -33.33 -27.06
CA LEU A 317 17.81 -34.20 -26.85
C LEU A 317 18.21 -34.15 -25.37
N LEU A 318 17.99 -35.27 -24.68
CA LEU A 318 18.27 -35.37 -23.25
C LEU A 318 19.77 -35.62 -23.00
N VAL A 319 20.31 -35.03 -21.94
CA VAL A 319 21.64 -35.38 -21.41
C VAL A 319 21.56 -36.76 -20.78
N ASP A 320 22.58 -37.61 -20.98
CA ASP A 320 22.66 -38.91 -20.31
C ASP A 320 22.58 -38.74 -18.79
N GLY A 321 21.57 -39.36 -18.18
CA GLY A 321 21.16 -39.11 -16.79
C GLY A 321 22.21 -39.42 -15.70
N THR A 322 23.33 -40.07 -16.06
CA THR A 322 24.47 -40.28 -15.16
C THR A 322 25.33 -39.03 -14.96
N LYS A 323 25.32 -38.07 -15.90
CA LYS A 323 26.13 -36.82 -15.79
C LYS A 323 25.37 -35.63 -15.22
N GLN A 324 24.04 -35.74 -15.10
CA GLN A 324 23.17 -34.65 -14.63
C GLN A 324 23.00 -34.64 -13.10
N GLN A 325 23.46 -35.69 -12.41
CA GLN A 325 23.32 -35.86 -10.97
C GLN A 325 24.64 -35.81 -10.20
N ASP A 326 25.79 -35.67 -10.87
CA ASP A 326 27.12 -35.71 -10.22
C ASP A 326 27.28 -34.63 -9.13
N TRP A 327 26.60 -33.49 -9.26
CA TRP A 327 26.65 -32.40 -8.28
C TRP A 327 25.51 -32.41 -7.25
N VAL A 328 24.47 -33.23 -7.43
CA VAL A 328 23.46 -33.39 -6.40
C VAL A 328 24.02 -34.43 -5.45
N PRO A 329 24.32 -34.09 -4.19
CA PRO A 329 24.92 -35.04 -3.26
C PRO A 329 24.16 -36.36 -3.30
N GLU A 330 24.88 -37.47 -3.50
CA GLU A 330 24.30 -38.79 -3.31
C GLU A 330 23.92 -38.88 -1.84
N THR A 331 22.62 -38.71 -1.55
CA THR A 331 22.07 -39.14 -0.28
C THR A 331 22.37 -40.63 -0.18
N PRO A 332 23.23 -41.09 0.75
CA PRO A 332 23.64 -42.48 0.79
C PRO A 332 22.39 -43.35 0.91
N LYS A 333 22.32 -44.43 0.12
CA LYS A 333 21.21 -45.40 0.09
C LYS A 333 20.89 -46.00 1.48
N THR A 334 21.75 -45.79 2.47
CA THR A 334 21.54 -46.02 3.89
C THR A 334 20.89 -44.82 4.58
N LYS A 335 19.55 -44.75 4.51
CA LYS A 335 18.60 -44.61 5.65
C LYS A 335 17.32 -43.88 5.23
N SER A 336 16.26 -44.64 4.97
CA SER A 336 14.86 -44.17 5.09
C SER A 336 14.67 -43.35 6.38
N GLU A 337 15.35 -43.74 7.47
CA GLU A 337 15.34 -43.05 8.76
C GLU A 337 15.79 -41.58 8.71
N ALA A 338 16.75 -41.21 7.84
CA ALA A 338 17.23 -39.83 7.78
C ALA A 338 16.21 -38.92 7.09
N ALA A 339 15.63 -39.38 5.97
CA ALA A 339 14.53 -38.69 5.31
C ALA A 339 13.29 -38.62 6.21
N GLU A 340 12.96 -39.71 6.93
CA GLU A 340 11.88 -39.73 7.91
C GLU A 340 12.09 -38.75 9.06
N LYS A 341 13.33 -38.59 9.55
CA LYS A 341 13.68 -37.57 10.55
C LYS A 341 13.50 -36.16 10.02
N ILE A 342 13.91 -35.89 8.78
CA ILE A 342 13.70 -34.57 8.16
C ILE A 342 12.20 -34.27 8.04
N TYR A 343 11.39 -35.23 7.55
CA TYR A 343 9.93 -35.04 7.49
C TYR A 343 9.25 -34.97 8.87
N ALA A 344 9.78 -35.67 9.88
CA ALA A 344 9.31 -35.55 11.26
C ALA A 344 9.60 -34.16 11.83
N THR A 345 10.83 -33.67 11.65
CA THR A 345 11.24 -32.32 12.01
C THR A 345 10.42 -31.28 11.27
N LEU A 346 10.17 -31.45 9.97
CA LEU A 346 9.30 -30.56 9.20
C LEU A 346 7.88 -30.52 9.76
N ARG A 347 7.30 -31.67 10.15
CA ARG A 347 5.97 -31.71 10.79
C ARG A 347 5.96 -30.97 12.13
N GLU A 348 6.99 -31.18 12.95
CA GLU A 348 7.13 -30.50 14.23
C GLU A 348 7.35 -28.98 14.06
N CYS A 349 8.28 -28.57 13.20
CA CYS A 349 8.52 -27.18 12.85
C CYS A 349 7.26 -26.54 12.27
N ARG A 350 6.43 -27.26 11.51
CA ARG A 350 5.16 -26.73 11.01
C ARG A 350 4.13 -26.49 12.11
N ASP A 351 4.07 -27.35 13.13
CA ASP A 351 3.23 -27.12 14.30
C ASP A 351 3.75 -25.96 15.17
N GLN A 352 5.03 -25.64 15.04
CA GLN A 352 5.69 -24.50 15.69
C GLN A 352 5.64 -23.20 14.84
N ALA A 353 5.51 -23.31 13.52
CA ALA A 353 5.56 -22.21 12.56
C ALA A 353 4.17 -21.62 12.25
N GLY A 354 4.18 -20.37 11.77
CA GLY A 354 2.98 -19.63 11.37
C GLY A 354 2.43 -18.69 12.45
N LEU A 355 1.26 -18.09 12.16
CA LEU A 355 0.64 -17.06 12.99
C LEU A 355 0.46 -17.42 14.47
N LYS A 356 0.41 -18.72 14.79
CA LYS A 356 0.18 -19.22 16.16
C LYS A 356 1.32 -18.95 17.15
N ARG A 357 2.54 -18.67 16.69
CA ARG A 357 3.69 -18.34 17.57
C ARG A 357 4.45 -17.06 17.18
N MET A 358 3.94 -16.28 16.23
CA MET A 358 4.49 -14.94 15.96
C MET A 358 4.52 -14.13 17.26
N ARG A 359 5.72 -13.81 17.74
CA ARG A 359 5.91 -13.02 18.96
C ARG A 359 5.39 -11.61 18.70
N GLY A 360 4.77 -11.00 19.72
CA GLY A 360 4.31 -9.61 19.62
C GLY A 360 2.92 -9.42 19.00
N ILE A 361 2.15 -10.48 18.72
CA ILE A 361 0.75 -10.32 18.31
C ILE A 361 -0.03 -9.65 19.44
N LYS A 362 -0.63 -8.50 19.16
CA LYS A 362 -1.49 -7.76 20.10
C LYS A 362 -2.97 -8.02 19.85
N HIS A 363 -3.35 -8.26 18.60
CA HIS A 363 -4.72 -8.58 18.23
C HIS A 363 -4.76 -9.31 16.89
N GLN A 364 -5.78 -10.13 16.67
CA GLN A 364 -5.99 -10.82 15.39
C GLN A 364 -7.45 -11.21 15.23
N GLY A 365 -7.92 -11.29 13.99
CA GLY A 365 -9.33 -11.56 13.70
C GLY A 365 -9.69 -11.24 12.27
N TYR A 366 -10.96 -11.42 11.92
CA TYR A 366 -11.44 -11.14 10.58
C TYR A 366 -11.95 -9.70 10.47
N LEU A 367 -11.55 -9.00 9.41
CA LEU A 367 -12.14 -7.72 9.01
C LEU A 367 -12.48 -7.77 7.53
N HIS A 368 -13.50 -7.02 7.14
CA HIS A 368 -13.78 -6.78 5.74
C HIS A 368 -12.93 -5.61 5.26
N ARG A 369 -12.08 -5.82 4.26
CA ARG A 369 -11.39 -4.74 3.55
C ARG A 369 -12.15 -4.39 2.28
N LYS A 370 -12.37 -3.11 2.04
CA LYS A 370 -12.91 -2.64 0.77
C LYS A 370 -11.85 -2.75 -0.32
N SER A 371 -12.20 -3.33 -1.46
CA SER A 371 -11.32 -3.39 -2.63
C SER A 371 -11.24 -2.05 -3.35
N ASP A 372 -10.02 -1.66 -3.74
CA ASP A 372 -9.74 -0.46 -4.55
C ASP A 372 -10.06 -0.69 -6.04
N LYS A 373 -10.09 -1.95 -6.50
CA LYS A 373 -10.44 -2.34 -7.88
C LYS A 373 -11.91 -2.09 -8.25
N VAL A 374 -12.16 -1.79 -9.53
CA VAL A 374 -13.48 -1.53 -10.14
C VAL A 374 -14.48 -2.63 -9.74
N GLY A 375 -15.51 -2.26 -8.98
CA GLY A 375 -16.53 -3.18 -8.45
C GLY A 375 -16.78 -3.06 -6.93
N LYS A 376 -15.99 -2.27 -6.19
CA LYS A 376 -16.22 -1.88 -4.77
C LYS A 376 -16.65 -3.05 -3.84
N LYS A 377 -16.14 -4.27 -4.07
CA LYS A 377 -16.49 -5.43 -3.25
C LYS A 377 -15.70 -5.42 -1.95
N TRP A 378 -16.39 -5.64 -0.84
CA TRP A 378 -15.77 -5.92 0.45
C TRP A 378 -15.29 -7.36 0.48
N LYS A 379 -14.04 -7.60 0.88
CA LYS A 379 -13.44 -8.93 1.01
C LYS A 379 -13.12 -9.21 2.46
N LEU A 380 -13.56 -10.36 2.97
CA LEU A 380 -13.19 -10.83 4.29
C LEU A 380 -11.73 -11.31 4.25
N LEU A 381 -10.89 -10.75 5.13
CA LEU A 381 -9.49 -11.12 5.27
C LEU A 381 -9.18 -11.33 6.75
N TYR A 382 -8.11 -12.07 7.03
CA TYR A 382 -7.61 -12.29 8.38
C TYR A 382 -6.52 -11.28 8.70
N PHE A 383 -6.72 -10.47 9.71
CA PHE A 383 -5.83 -9.39 10.11
C PHE A 383 -5.05 -9.76 11.35
N VAL A 384 -3.78 -9.37 11.40
CA VAL A 384 -2.87 -9.68 12.51
C VAL A 384 -2.09 -8.43 12.85
N LEU A 385 -2.32 -7.92 14.05
CA LEU A 385 -1.65 -6.75 14.60
C LEU A 385 -0.39 -7.20 15.34
N LEU A 386 0.77 -6.84 14.81
CA LEU A 386 2.08 -7.21 15.32
C LEU A 386 2.82 -5.99 15.86
N VAL A 387 3.38 -6.13 17.06
CA VAL A 387 4.26 -5.13 17.68
C VAL A 387 5.55 -5.81 18.07
N ASP A 388 6.64 -5.46 17.39
CA ASP A 388 7.98 -5.99 17.65
C ASP A 388 8.98 -4.84 17.82
N GLY A 389 9.37 -4.55 19.06
CA GLY A 389 10.17 -3.38 19.39
C GLY A 389 9.46 -2.07 18.98
N THR A 390 10.06 -1.34 18.04
CA THR A 390 9.48 -0.11 17.47
C THR A 390 8.62 -0.34 16.24
N ASP A 391 8.66 -1.55 15.66
CA ASP A 391 7.93 -1.88 14.44
C ASP A 391 6.47 -2.25 14.80
N THR A 392 5.51 -1.44 14.35
CA THR A 392 4.07 -1.67 14.57
C THR A 392 3.37 -1.87 13.23
N HIS A 393 2.95 -3.10 12.93
CA HIS A 393 2.39 -3.45 11.62
C HIS A 393 1.06 -4.16 11.75
N LEU A 394 0.16 -3.87 10.82
CA LEU A 394 -1.08 -4.62 10.61
C LEU A 394 -0.94 -5.43 9.32
N TYR A 395 -0.82 -6.76 9.46
CA TYR A 395 -0.71 -7.70 8.35
C TYR A 395 -2.09 -8.17 7.91
N LEU A 396 -2.28 -8.31 6.59
CA LEU A 396 -3.50 -8.77 5.98
C LEU A 396 -3.25 -10.13 5.31
N TYR A 397 -3.98 -11.15 5.70
CA TYR A 397 -3.89 -12.49 5.13
C TYR A 397 -5.20 -12.90 4.49
N GLU A 398 -5.13 -13.73 3.45
CA GLU A 398 -6.33 -14.34 2.87
C GLU A 398 -7.03 -15.26 3.88
N ASN A 399 -6.24 -15.99 4.66
CA ASN A 399 -6.70 -16.84 5.74
C ASN A 399 -5.53 -17.08 6.73
N PRO A 400 -5.77 -17.54 7.97
CA PRO A 400 -4.74 -17.69 8.99
C PRO A 400 -3.70 -18.81 8.74
N LYS A 401 -3.81 -19.59 7.67
CA LYS A 401 -2.80 -20.60 7.27
C LYS A 401 -1.76 -20.05 6.29
N ARG A 402 -2.00 -18.85 5.74
CA ARG A 402 -1.05 -18.18 4.84
C ARG A 402 0.08 -17.56 5.65
N THR A 403 1.29 -17.64 5.12
CA THR A 403 2.49 -16.98 5.65
C THR A 403 2.80 -15.71 4.87
N LYS A 404 2.48 -15.69 3.57
CA LYS A 404 2.57 -14.50 2.73
C LYS A 404 1.35 -13.59 2.95
N PRO A 405 1.54 -12.36 3.48
CA PRO A 405 0.46 -11.41 3.58
C PRO A 405 0.04 -10.91 2.18
N LYS A 406 -1.24 -10.58 2.02
CA LYS A 406 -1.79 -9.82 0.88
C LYS A 406 -1.48 -8.32 0.95
N GLY A 407 -0.96 -7.87 2.08
CA GLY A 407 -0.66 -6.48 2.33
C GLY A 407 -0.21 -6.26 3.76
N LEU A 408 0.44 -5.12 3.97
CA LEU A 408 0.96 -4.66 5.25
C LEU A 408 0.65 -3.17 5.36
N ILE A 409 0.27 -2.73 6.56
CA ILE A 409 0.08 -1.33 6.91
C ILE A 409 1.02 -1.01 8.07
N ASP A 410 1.86 0.00 7.90
CA ASP A 410 2.76 0.49 8.96
C ASP A 410 1.99 1.49 9.84
N LEU A 411 1.68 1.08 11.07
CA LEU A 411 0.89 1.88 11.99
C LEU A 411 1.69 3.05 12.58
N SER A 412 3.03 2.99 12.57
CA SER A 412 3.88 4.07 13.05
C SER A 412 3.73 5.36 12.24
N CYS A 413 3.17 5.26 11.03
CA CYS A 413 2.83 6.37 10.15
C CYS A 413 1.36 6.41 9.72
N ALA A 414 0.49 5.65 10.40
CA ALA A 414 -0.94 5.61 10.12
C ALA A 414 -1.78 6.39 11.13
N TYR A 415 -2.91 6.88 10.66
CA TYR A 415 -3.94 7.57 11.42
C TYR A 415 -5.22 6.74 11.35
N LEU A 416 -5.85 6.49 12.51
CA LEU A 416 -7.15 5.86 12.58
C LEU A 416 -8.23 6.94 12.64
N TYR A 417 -9.08 7.01 11.62
CA TYR A 417 -10.23 7.91 11.59
C TYR A 417 -11.53 7.13 11.78
N GLN A 418 -12.46 7.71 12.53
CA GLN A 418 -13.83 7.24 12.57
C GLN A 418 -14.50 7.46 11.21
N VAL A 419 -15.35 6.50 10.81
CA VAL A 419 -16.12 6.56 9.58
C VAL A 419 -17.57 6.35 9.94
N HIS A 420 -18.43 7.27 9.52
CA HIS A 420 -19.86 7.14 9.72
C HIS A 420 -20.43 6.07 8.77
N ASP A 421 -21.39 5.28 9.26
CA ASP A 421 -22.03 4.18 8.53
C ASP A 421 -22.62 4.63 7.19
N SER A 422 -23.01 5.90 7.09
CA SER A 422 -23.56 6.47 5.86
C SER A 422 -22.56 6.49 4.71
N LEU A 423 -21.24 6.60 4.95
CA LEU A 423 -20.23 6.72 3.87
C LEU A 423 -20.27 5.51 2.93
N TRP A 424 -20.35 4.32 3.52
CA TRP A 424 -20.33 3.05 2.79
C TRP A 424 -21.66 2.29 2.82
N GLU A 425 -22.68 2.85 3.48
CA GLU A 425 -23.95 2.15 3.74
C GLU A 425 -23.71 0.81 4.44
N ARG A 426 -22.72 0.80 5.35
CA ARG A 426 -22.25 -0.39 6.05
C ARG A 426 -21.88 -0.02 7.49
N PRO A 427 -22.37 -0.78 8.49
CA PRO A 427 -22.05 -0.51 9.87
C PRO A 427 -20.61 -0.87 10.22
N HIS A 428 -20.11 -0.30 11.31
CA HIS A 428 -18.85 -0.70 11.95
C HIS A 428 -17.63 -0.48 11.05
N CYS A 429 -17.68 0.58 10.23
CA CYS A 429 -16.58 0.96 9.36
C CYS A 429 -15.51 1.73 10.13
N LEU A 430 -14.26 1.47 9.78
CA LEU A 430 -13.09 2.19 10.27
C LEU A 430 -12.13 2.42 9.10
N GLN A 431 -11.31 3.47 9.16
CA GLN A 431 -10.32 3.71 8.12
C GLN A 431 -8.95 4.04 8.69
N LEU A 432 -7.94 3.45 8.07
CA LEU A 432 -6.54 3.72 8.34
C LEU A 432 -5.99 4.55 7.19
N VAL A 433 -5.41 5.70 7.50
CA VAL A 433 -4.76 6.58 6.53
C VAL A 433 -3.27 6.59 6.84
N GLU A 434 -2.49 5.93 6.02
CA GLU A 434 -1.04 5.84 6.15
C GLU A 434 -0.37 6.97 5.37
N ARG A 435 0.44 7.77 6.07
CA ARG A 435 1.14 8.96 5.53
C ARG A 435 2.65 8.77 5.64
N ALA A 436 3.14 7.64 5.14
CA ALA A 436 4.54 7.25 5.21
C ALA A 436 5.47 8.17 4.37
N LEU A 437 4.96 8.76 3.28
CA LEU A 437 5.69 9.71 2.44
C LEU A 437 4.95 11.06 2.40
N PRO A 438 5.64 12.21 2.37
CA PRO A 438 5.01 13.54 2.48
C PRO A 438 3.96 13.87 1.42
N CYS A 439 3.93 13.14 0.31
CA CYS A 439 3.02 13.38 -0.82
C CYS A 439 2.11 12.18 -1.12
N LEU A 440 2.17 11.12 -0.32
CA LEU A 440 1.34 9.94 -0.50
C LEU A 440 0.57 9.65 0.78
N ALA A 441 -0.75 9.53 0.63
CA ALA A 441 -1.62 8.95 1.63
C ALA A 441 -2.30 7.72 1.03
N THR A 442 -2.19 6.58 1.68
CA THR A 442 -2.92 5.37 1.33
C THR A 442 -4.06 5.19 2.33
N VAL A 443 -5.28 5.02 1.84
CA VAL A 443 -6.49 4.90 2.68
C VAL A 443 -6.99 3.47 2.63
N THR A 444 -6.91 2.75 3.75
CA THR A 444 -7.48 1.42 3.89
C THR A 444 -8.82 1.51 4.61
N HIS A 445 -9.89 1.15 3.92
CA HIS A 445 -11.25 1.09 4.49
C HIS A 445 -11.54 -0.33 4.99
N LEU A 446 -11.94 -0.42 6.24
CA LEU A 446 -12.16 -1.66 6.98
C LEU A 446 -13.58 -1.66 7.58
N ALA A 447 -14.14 -2.84 7.79
CA ALA A 447 -15.40 -3.00 8.51
C ALA A 447 -15.40 -4.28 9.34
N ALA A 448 -15.72 -4.14 10.63
CA ALA A 448 -15.86 -5.26 11.55
C ALA A 448 -17.21 -5.98 11.37
N PRO A 449 -17.33 -7.27 11.73
CA PRO A 449 -18.58 -8.01 11.62
C PRO A 449 -19.59 -7.68 12.74
N SER A 450 -19.14 -7.15 13.88
CA SER A 450 -20.00 -6.71 14.98
C SER A 450 -19.49 -5.44 15.65
N THR A 451 -20.32 -4.85 16.52
CA THR A 451 -19.95 -3.66 17.30
C THR A 451 -18.83 -3.97 18.30
N GLU A 452 -18.88 -5.14 18.95
CA GLU A 452 -17.88 -5.59 19.91
C GLU A 452 -16.51 -5.79 19.25
N GLU A 453 -16.48 -6.44 18.08
CA GLU A 453 -15.26 -6.60 17.31
C GLU A 453 -14.73 -5.26 16.81
N CYS A 454 -15.59 -4.35 16.36
CA CYS A 454 -15.19 -2.99 15.97
C CYS A 454 -14.47 -2.29 17.12
N GLN A 455 -15.08 -2.31 18.31
CA GLN A 455 -14.50 -1.68 19.50
C GLN A 455 -13.17 -2.33 19.91
N ALA A 456 -13.08 -3.66 19.83
CA ALA A 456 -11.84 -4.39 20.11
C ALA A 456 -10.72 -3.98 19.15
N TRP A 457 -11.01 -3.88 17.85
CA TRP A 457 -10.06 -3.42 16.83
C TRP A 457 -9.65 -1.97 17.03
N VAL A 458 -10.60 -1.06 17.28
CA VAL A 458 -10.30 0.35 17.55
C VAL A 458 -9.41 0.49 18.80
N ASN A 459 -9.72 -0.22 19.88
CA ASN A 459 -8.93 -0.20 21.11
C ASN A 459 -7.51 -0.76 20.90
N ALA A 460 -7.34 -1.75 20.02
CA ALA A 460 -6.03 -2.32 19.71
C ALA A 460 -5.20 -1.45 18.76
N LEU A 461 -5.83 -0.82 17.76
CA LEU A 461 -5.14 -0.04 16.73
C LEU A 461 -4.83 1.40 17.18
N LYS A 462 -5.77 2.06 17.86
CA LYS A 462 -5.69 3.48 18.22
C LYS A 462 -4.41 3.85 18.99
N PRO A 463 -3.92 3.05 19.97
CA PRO A 463 -2.69 3.36 20.69
C PRO A 463 -1.40 3.20 19.89
N LEU A 464 -1.46 2.47 18.76
CA LEU A 464 -0.28 2.12 17.93
C LEU A 464 -0.18 2.97 16.67
N CYS A 465 -1.27 3.63 16.28
CA CYS A 465 -1.28 4.67 15.26
C CYS A 465 -0.51 5.90 15.76
N ILE A 466 -0.13 6.83 14.86
CA ILE A 466 0.49 8.10 15.26
C ILE A 466 -0.37 8.71 16.36
N PRO A 467 0.20 8.93 17.57
CA PRO A 467 -0.59 9.39 18.67
C PRO A 467 -1.22 10.74 18.31
N GLN A 468 -2.52 10.85 18.55
CA GLN A 468 -3.26 12.12 18.56
C GLN A 468 -2.89 12.98 19.77
N LEU A 469 -1.64 12.88 20.22
CA LEU A 469 -1.14 13.72 21.28
C LEU A 469 -0.78 15.06 20.69
N SER A 470 -1.39 16.09 21.26
CA SER A 470 -0.95 17.46 21.15
C SER A 470 0.57 17.56 21.24
N ARG A 471 1.21 18.08 20.18
CA ARG A 471 2.60 18.55 20.28
C ARG A 471 2.70 19.85 21.10
N ALA A 472 1.57 20.43 21.53
CA ALA A 472 1.55 21.65 22.31
C ALA A 472 1.85 21.36 23.79
N THR A 473 3.11 21.58 24.15
CA THR A 473 3.52 22.31 25.37
C THR A 473 2.59 22.19 26.58
N SER A 474 2.67 21.07 27.30
CA SER A 474 2.10 20.98 28.64
C SER A 474 3.12 20.41 29.61
N LYS A 475 3.24 21.06 30.78
CA LYS A 475 4.06 20.61 31.92
C LYS A 475 3.46 19.39 32.64
N VAL A 476 2.26 18.95 32.26
CA VAL A 476 1.54 17.82 32.86
C VAL A 476 1.65 16.62 31.92
N PRO A 477 2.31 15.52 32.35
CA PRO A 477 2.44 14.31 31.54
C PRO A 477 1.06 13.64 31.33
N LYS A 478 0.84 13.08 30.13
CA LYS A 478 -0.32 12.23 29.76
C LYS A 478 -1.70 12.92 29.60
N LEU A 479 -1.76 14.24 29.39
CA LEU A 479 -3.01 14.89 28.95
C LEU A 479 -3.45 14.38 27.57
N ARG A 480 -4.76 14.22 27.39
CA ARG A 480 -5.38 13.83 26.11
C ARG A 480 -6.29 14.95 25.62
N GLU A 481 -6.15 15.33 24.34
CA GLU A 481 -7.15 16.19 23.69
C GLU A 481 -8.41 15.37 23.40
N LEU A 482 -9.55 15.79 23.94
CA LEU A 482 -10.87 15.32 23.56
C LEU A 482 -11.45 16.32 22.57
N ARG A 483 -11.52 15.90 21.31
CA ARG A 483 -12.09 16.71 20.23
C ARG A 483 -13.33 16.00 19.71
N CYS A 484 -14.50 16.62 19.81
CA CYS A 484 -15.76 16.06 19.32
C CYS A 484 -16.42 17.07 18.39
N LEU A 485 -16.89 16.62 17.23
CA LEU A 485 -17.63 17.44 16.28
C LEU A 485 -19.00 16.82 16.05
N THR A 486 -20.04 17.55 16.42
CA THR A 486 -21.42 17.30 15.98
C THR A 486 -21.69 18.21 14.79
N LEU A 487 -21.98 17.61 13.63
CA LEU A 487 -22.30 18.30 12.38
C LEU A 487 -23.68 17.86 11.92
N HIS A 488 -24.64 18.78 11.95
CA HIS A 488 -25.98 18.58 11.44
C HIS A 488 -26.15 19.36 10.13
N ILE A 489 -26.32 18.60 9.05
CA ILE A 489 -26.57 19.14 7.71
C ILE A 489 -28.08 19.25 7.51
N LEU A 490 -28.61 20.47 7.59
CA LEU A 490 -30.05 20.72 7.57
C LEU A 490 -30.57 20.79 6.14
N ASP A 491 -30.28 21.88 5.44
CA ASP A 491 -30.81 22.17 4.12
C ASP A 491 -29.83 23.04 3.32
N ALA A 492 -30.04 23.11 2.01
CA ALA A 492 -29.33 24.06 1.15
C ALA A 492 -30.31 24.93 0.38
N HIS A 493 -29.91 26.17 0.14
CA HIS A 493 -30.69 27.17 -0.54
C HIS A 493 -29.97 27.68 -1.78
N ARG A 494 -30.73 27.95 -2.86
CA ARG A 494 -30.21 28.46 -4.15
C ARG A 494 -29.14 27.58 -4.80
N LEU A 495 -29.19 26.28 -4.59
CA LEU A 495 -28.37 25.35 -5.38
C LEU A 495 -28.84 25.37 -6.85
N PRO A 496 -27.93 25.44 -7.85
CA PRO A 496 -28.32 25.48 -9.25
C PRO A 496 -28.96 24.16 -9.71
N TYR A 497 -30.29 24.02 -9.59
CA TYR A 497 -31.02 22.77 -9.86
C TYR A 497 -30.76 22.18 -11.25
N LYS A 498 -30.53 23.02 -12.27
CA LYS A 498 -30.20 22.56 -13.63
C LYS A 498 -28.84 21.85 -13.70
N LEU A 499 -27.90 22.22 -12.84
CA LEU A 499 -26.55 21.64 -12.77
C LEU A 499 -26.49 20.50 -11.74
N VAL A 500 -27.26 20.63 -10.66
CA VAL A 500 -27.24 19.72 -9.49
C VAL A 500 -28.66 19.23 -9.17
N PRO A 501 -29.33 18.47 -10.06
CA PRO A 501 -30.70 18.02 -9.84
C PRO A 501 -30.83 16.98 -8.73
N THR A 502 -29.75 16.24 -8.45
CA THR A 502 -29.71 15.14 -7.47
C THR A 502 -28.53 15.30 -6.52
N PRO A 503 -28.58 16.30 -5.61
CA PRO A 503 -27.47 16.60 -4.72
C PRO A 503 -27.33 15.58 -3.58
N PHE A 504 -26.08 15.31 -3.21
CA PHE A 504 -25.70 14.74 -1.92
C PHE A 504 -24.40 15.39 -1.46
N ILE A 505 -24.11 15.31 -0.16
CA ILE A 505 -22.94 15.95 0.44
C ILE A 505 -22.01 14.88 0.98
N THR A 506 -20.71 15.03 0.73
CA THR A 506 -19.67 14.23 1.37
C THR A 506 -18.95 15.09 2.40
N VAL A 507 -18.71 14.55 3.58
CA VAL A 507 -17.94 15.19 4.64
C VAL A 507 -16.51 14.65 4.61
N GLN A 508 -15.53 15.56 4.58
CA GLN A 508 -14.11 15.27 4.53
C GLN A 508 -13.36 15.99 5.65
N LEU A 509 -12.34 15.33 6.22
CA LEU A 509 -11.39 15.96 7.14
C LEU A 509 -10.16 16.44 6.38
N ASN A 510 -9.71 17.67 6.67
CA ASN A 510 -8.60 18.36 5.99
C ASN A 510 -8.70 18.33 4.45
N GLY A 511 -9.92 18.25 3.89
CA GLY A 511 -10.16 18.14 2.44
C GLY A 511 -9.55 16.90 1.76
N GLN A 512 -9.20 15.86 2.53
CA GLN A 512 -8.54 14.66 1.99
C GLN A 512 -9.24 13.36 2.39
N VAL A 513 -9.75 13.29 3.61
CA VAL A 513 -10.21 12.04 4.20
C VAL A 513 -11.74 12.05 4.30
N ARG A 514 -12.44 11.34 3.40
CA ARG A 514 -13.90 11.20 3.44
C ARG A 514 -14.33 10.40 4.68
N ILE A 515 -15.31 10.88 5.43
CA ILE A 515 -15.77 10.26 6.69
C ILE A 515 -17.28 10.00 6.75
N ALA A 516 -18.08 10.75 6.00
CA ALA A 516 -19.53 10.58 5.94
C ALA A 516 -20.07 11.05 4.60
N LYS A 517 -21.30 10.63 4.27
CA LYS A 517 -22.10 11.23 3.18
C LYS A 517 -23.56 11.33 3.59
N THR A 518 -24.27 12.29 3.03
CA THR A 518 -25.74 12.39 3.19
C THR A 518 -26.47 11.52 2.17
N ARG A 519 -27.78 11.35 2.35
CA ARG A 519 -28.64 10.75 1.33
C ARG A 519 -28.77 11.67 0.13
N VAL A 520 -28.99 11.06 -1.04
CA VAL A 520 -29.28 11.78 -2.26
C VAL A 520 -30.68 12.38 -2.17
N LYS A 521 -30.78 13.68 -2.40
CA LYS A 521 -32.05 14.41 -2.47
C LYS A 521 -32.31 14.86 -3.90
N SER A 522 -33.50 15.41 -4.12
CA SER A 522 -33.94 15.95 -5.42
C SER A 522 -34.74 17.22 -5.20
N GLY A 523 -34.62 18.18 -6.11
CA GLY A 523 -35.32 19.46 -6.04
C GLY A 523 -34.37 20.65 -5.86
N PRO A 524 -34.87 21.89 -5.95
CA PRO A 524 -34.05 23.10 -5.95
C PRO A 524 -33.50 23.48 -4.56
N ASP A 525 -34.24 23.19 -3.49
CA ASP A 525 -33.85 23.46 -2.10
C ASP A 525 -33.88 22.14 -1.31
N PRO A 526 -32.84 21.31 -1.42
CA PRO A 526 -32.80 20.00 -0.77
C PRO A 526 -32.70 20.13 0.75
N VAL A 527 -33.51 19.33 1.46
CA VAL A 527 -33.47 19.18 2.92
C VAL A 527 -32.94 17.79 3.25
N TRP A 528 -31.83 17.71 3.97
CA TRP A 528 -31.24 16.48 4.46
C TRP A 528 -31.74 16.15 5.86
N ASP A 529 -31.58 17.08 6.80
CA ASP A 529 -31.86 16.89 8.24
C ASP A 529 -31.11 15.66 8.78
N GLU A 530 -29.80 15.61 8.50
CA GLU A 530 -28.93 14.48 8.84
C GLU A 530 -27.79 14.93 9.78
N GLU A 531 -27.73 14.31 10.95
CA GLU A 531 -26.71 14.55 11.99
C GLU A 531 -25.56 13.54 11.88
N PHE A 532 -24.34 14.03 12.03
CA PHE A 532 -23.11 13.26 12.09
C PHE A 532 -22.34 13.62 13.35
N ILE A 533 -22.02 12.61 14.16
CA ILE A 533 -21.24 12.77 15.39
C ILE A 533 -19.88 12.11 15.16
N PHE A 534 -18.83 12.89 15.33
CA PHE A 534 -17.45 12.44 15.22
C PHE A 534 -16.77 12.65 16.58
N ASP A 535 -16.66 11.55 17.32
CA ASP A 535 -15.94 11.54 18.58
C ASP A 535 -14.44 11.35 18.33
N ASP A 536 -13.60 11.89 19.21
CA ASP A 536 -12.13 11.76 19.13
C ASP A 536 -11.51 12.22 17.80
N VAL A 537 -11.95 13.38 17.28
CA VAL A 537 -11.39 14.00 16.07
C VAL A 537 -9.87 14.17 16.23
N PRO A 538 -9.04 13.58 15.35
CA PRO A 538 -7.58 13.67 15.41
C PRO A 538 -7.04 15.10 15.49
N CYS A 539 -6.00 15.38 16.28
CA CYS A 539 -5.42 16.71 16.50
C CYS A 539 -4.79 17.33 15.23
N ASP A 540 -4.39 16.49 14.27
CA ASP A 540 -3.93 16.94 12.94
C ASP A 540 -5.05 17.52 12.07
N ILE A 541 -6.32 17.30 12.45
CA ILE A 541 -7.47 17.86 11.75
C ILE A 541 -7.72 19.28 12.21
N VAL A 542 -7.61 20.20 11.26
CA VAL A 542 -7.82 21.64 11.47
C VAL A 542 -9.08 22.13 10.77
N SER A 543 -9.56 21.40 9.77
CA SER A 543 -10.73 21.79 9.00
C SER A 543 -11.60 20.61 8.58
N VAL A 544 -12.86 20.92 8.34
CA VAL A 544 -13.86 20.02 7.73
C VAL A 544 -14.31 20.62 6.42
N THR A 545 -14.26 19.81 5.36
CA THR A 545 -14.74 20.17 4.03
C THR A 545 -16.04 19.44 3.76
N LEU A 546 -17.08 20.17 3.37
CA LEU A 546 -18.32 19.60 2.86
C LEU A 546 -18.33 19.79 1.35
N THR A 547 -18.30 18.70 0.60
CA THR A 547 -18.33 18.72 -0.86
C THR A 547 -19.73 18.35 -1.33
N VAL A 548 -20.35 19.25 -2.10
CA VAL A 548 -21.61 18.98 -2.79
C VAL A 548 -21.30 18.19 -4.05
N HIS A 549 -21.98 17.07 -4.22
CA HIS A 549 -21.91 16.22 -5.40
C HIS A 549 -23.27 16.18 -6.08
N ASN A 550 -23.26 16.05 -7.41
CA ASN A 550 -24.42 15.64 -8.17
C ASN A 550 -24.31 14.15 -8.54
N LYS A 551 -25.34 13.37 -8.21
CA LYS A 551 -25.39 11.97 -8.61
C LYS A 551 -25.55 11.81 -10.11
N GLY A 552 -24.58 11.20 -10.77
CA GLY A 552 -24.61 11.03 -12.22
C GLY A 552 -25.28 9.74 -12.68
N LYS A 553 -25.66 9.69 -13.96
CA LYS A 553 -26.09 8.45 -14.61
C LYS A 553 -24.91 7.47 -14.68
N ARG A 554 -25.17 6.18 -14.43
CA ARG A 554 -24.15 5.11 -14.43
C ARG A 554 -23.03 5.25 -13.38
N GLY A 555 -23.27 6.00 -12.29
CA GLY A 555 -22.39 6.04 -11.11
C GLY A 555 -21.16 6.94 -11.24
N LYS A 556 -21.11 7.82 -12.25
CA LYS A 556 -20.12 8.91 -12.32
C LYS A 556 -20.67 10.14 -11.61
N ASP A 557 -20.45 10.22 -10.31
CA ASP A 557 -20.83 11.40 -9.53
C ASP A 557 -19.88 12.56 -9.85
N SER A 558 -20.39 13.79 -9.87
CA SER A 558 -19.59 14.99 -10.16
C SER A 558 -19.54 15.89 -8.93
N GLU A 559 -18.34 16.27 -8.51
CA GLU A 559 -18.14 17.30 -7.48
C GLU A 559 -18.43 18.68 -8.09
N VAL A 560 -19.21 19.51 -7.41
CA VAL A 560 -19.73 20.76 -8.00
C VAL A 560 -19.41 22.00 -7.19
N ALA A 561 -19.47 21.89 -5.86
CA ALA A 561 -19.17 22.98 -4.95
C ALA A 561 -18.63 22.42 -3.63
N GLU A 562 -17.92 23.26 -2.88
CA GLU A 562 -17.37 22.91 -1.58
C GLU A 562 -17.57 24.03 -0.55
N LEU A 563 -17.56 23.63 0.71
CA LEU A 563 -17.54 24.51 1.87
C LEU A 563 -16.40 24.06 2.78
N HIS A 564 -15.53 24.98 3.15
CA HIS A 564 -14.46 24.74 4.11
C HIS A 564 -14.77 25.41 5.44
N LEU A 565 -14.78 24.63 6.52
CA LEU A 565 -14.96 25.09 7.89
C LEU A 565 -13.67 24.84 8.66
N GLU A 566 -13.10 25.89 9.24
CA GLU A 566 -12.01 25.75 10.21
C GLU A 566 -12.58 25.38 11.58
N LEU A 567 -12.05 24.34 12.22
CA LEU A 567 -12.55 23.92 13.53
C LEU A 567 -12.36 25.01 14.60
N SER A 568 -11.32 25.85 14.44
CA SER A 568 -11.06 26.99 15.32
C SER A 568 -12.14 28.07 15.28
N SER A 569 -12.98 28.15 14.23
CA SER A 569 -14.03 29.17 14.13
C SER A 569 -15.33 28.79 14.83
N LEU A 570 -15.54 27.50 15.15
CA LEU A 570 -16.82 26.98 15.63
C LEU A 570 -17.15 27.34 17.10
N GLY A 571 -16.18 27.82 17.88
CA GLY A 571 -16.34 28.09 19.32
C GLY A 571 -16.36 26.79 20.15
N ASN A 572 -15.67 26.78 21.29
CA ASN A 572 -15.57 25.56 22.10
C ASN A 572 -16.86 25.28 22.87
N GLY A 573 -17.49 24.15 22.60
CA GLY A 573 -18.71 23.67 23.27
C GLY A 573 -20.00 24.37 22.85
N GLU A 574 -19.91 25.48 22.12
CA GLU A 574 -21.04 26.26 21.60
C GLU A 574 -21.73 25.54 20.44
N GLU A 575 -23.06 25.58 20.44
CA GLU A 575 -23.86 25.16 19.28
C GLU A 575 -24.24 26.40 18.46
N LYS A 576 -23.92 26.37 17.16
CA LYS A 576 -24.24 27.43 16.21
C LYS A 576 -25.01 26.88 15.04
N GLU A 577 -26.07 27.58 14.64
CA GLU A 577 -26.84 27.29 13.44
C GLU A 577 -26.76 28.47 12.48
N GLU A 578 -26.08 28.29 11.35
CA GLU A 578 -25.74 29.37 10.42
C GLU A 578 -25.84 28.93 8.96
N TRP A 579 -25.94 29.93 8.07
CA TRP A 579 -25.86 29.75 6.63
C TRP A 579 -24.44 30.00 6.14
N TYR A 580 -23.88 29.03 5.42
CA TYR A 580 -22.53 29.07 4.89
C TYR A 580 -22.56 29.08 3.36
N GLY A 581 -21.88 30.06 2.74
CA GLY A 581 -21.77 30.17 1.29
C GLY A 581 -20.97 29.02 0.68
N LEU A 582 -21.43 28.50 -0.46
CA LEU A 582 -20.73 27.45 -1.21
C LEU A 582 -19.76 28.07 -2.24
N SER A 583 -18.55 27.51 -2.30
CA SER A 583 -17.54 27.86 -3.31
C SER A 583 -17.63 26.89 -4.48
N GLY A 584 -17.78 27.40 -5.69
CA GLY A 584 -17.87 26.58 -6.89
C GLY A 584 -16.54 25.92 -7.27
N LEU A 585 -16.55 24.62 -7.53
CA LEU A 585 -15.42 23.89 -8.12
C LEU A 585 -15.37 24.05 -9.65
N THR A 586 -16.45 24.57 -10.24
CA THR A 586 -16.51 24.96 -11.65
C THR A 586 -16.83 26.45 -11.76
N PRO A 587 -16.30 27.16 -12.78
CA PRO A 587 -16.34 28.64 -12.87
C PRO A 587 -17.73 29.22 -13.19
N ILE A 588 -18.82 28.51 -12.89
CA ILE A 588 -20.17 28.85 -13.30
C ILE A 588 -20.97 29.38 -12.09
N GLY A 589 -21.07 30.70 -11.97
CA GLY A 589 -22.08 31.39 -11.16
C GLY A 589 -22.00 31.21 -9.63
N GLU A 590 -23.08 31.62 -8.95
CA GLU A 590 -23.27 31.44 -7.51
C GLU A 590 -23.82 30.04 -7.19
N TRP A 591 -23.24 29.37 -6.19
CA TRP A 591 -23.54 27.97 -5.85
C TRP A 591 -24.55 27.81 -4.70
N GLY A 592 -25.06 28.92 -4.17
CA GLY A 592 -25.99 28.93 -3.05
C GLY A 592 -25.31 28.81 -1.70
N SER A 593 -26.05 28.35 -0.70
CA SER A 593 -25.58 28.24 0.68
C SER A 593 -26.11 26.98 1.36
N LEU A 594 -25.36 26.50 2.33
CA LEU A 594 -25.70 25.33 3.14
C LEU A 594 -25.98 25.78 4.57
N ARG A 595 -27.11 25.37 5.13
CA ARG A 595 -27.46 25.61 6.53
C ARG A 595 -26.94 24.46 7.38
N LEU A 596 -26.09 24.80 8.33
CA LEU A 596 -25.47 23.84 9.23
C LEU A 596 -25.76 24.20 10.66
N ARG A 597 -26.02 23.18 11.48
CA ARG A 597 -25.92 23.28 12.93
C ARG A 597 -24.70 22.51 13.39
N THR A 598 -23.76 23.19 14.02
CA THR A 598 -22.46 22.64 14.41
C THR A 598 -22.22 22.85 15.89
N ARG A 599 -21.63 21.85 16.54
CA ARG A 599 -21.08 21.95 17.88
C ARG A 599 -19.71 21.30 17.91
N TYR A 600 -18.69 22.05 18.30
CA TYR A 600 -17.32 21.55 18.36
C TYR A 600 -16.79 21.66 19.78
N LEU A 601 -16.45 20.52 20.38
CA LEU A 601 -15.82 20.44 21.70
C LEU A 601 -14.33 20.16 21.52
N HIS A 602 -13.49 20.91 22.21
CA HIS A 602 -12.05 20.75 22.29
C HIS A 602 -11.60 20.99 23.74
N ASP A 603 -11.55 19.90 24.50
CA ASP A 603 -11.17 19.93 25.90
C ASP A 603 -9.90 19.11 26.15
N LEU A 604 -9.20 19.44 27.24
CA LEU A 604 -8.08 18.67 27.74
C LEU A 604 -8.54 17.76 28.86
N VAL A 605 -8.34 16.46 28.68
CA VAL A 605 -8.74 15.42 29.63
C VAL A 605 -7.48 14.87 30.31
N MET A 606 -7.51 14.83 31.64
CA MET A 606 -6.45 14.25 32.46
C MET A 606 -6.46 12.72 32.38
N PRO A 607 -5.40 12.03 32.85
CA PRO A 607 -5.46 10.59 33.07
C PRO A 607 -6.65 10.22 33.98
N ALA A 608 -7.23 9.02 33.78
CA ALA A 608 -8.42 8.58 34.50
C ALA A 608 -8.22 8.59 36.02
N GLU A 609 -6.99 8.32 36.47
CA GLU A 609 -6.59 8.29 37.88
C GLU A 609 -6.74 9.65 38.57
N GLU A 610 -6.61 10.76 37.83
CA GLU A 610 -6.79 12.11 38.36
C GLU A 610 -8.26 12.43 38.64
N TYR A 611 -9.19 11.70 38.03
CA TYR A 611 -10.63 11.85 38.26
C TYR A 611 -11.15 10.95 39.38
N SER A 612 -10.34 10.05 39.94
CA SER A 612 -10.75 9.12 40.99
C SER A 612 -11.39 9.79 42.22
N PRO A 613 -10.90 10.94 42.73
CA PRO A 613 -11.57 11.61 43.85
C PRO A 613 -12.98 12.09 43.52
N LEU A 614 -13.19 12.67 42.33
CA LEU A 614 -14.52 13.08 41.87
C LEU A 614 -15.42 11.86 41.67
N GLN A 615 -14.87 10.79 41.10
CA GLN A 615 -15.59 9.55 40.90
C GLN A 615 -16.07 8.96 42.23
N GLN A 616 -15.21 8.90 43.26
CA GLN A 616 -15.58 8.45 44.60
C GLN A 616 -16.72 9.28 45.20
N LEU A 617 -16.65 10.60 45.06
CA LEU A 617 -17.66 11.54 45.55
C LEU A 617 -19.02 11.36 44.83
N LEU A 618 -19.01 11.16 43.51
CA LEU A 618 -20.23 10.87 42.75
C LEU A 618 -20.85 9.52 43.13
N LEU A 619 -20.02 8.56 43.53
CA LEU A 619 -20.38 7.18 43.86
C LEU A 619 -20.71 6.96 45.34
N GLU A 620 -20.72 8.02 46.16
CA GLU A 620 -21.10 7.94 47.57
C GLU A 620 -22.55 7.46 47.76
N PRO A 621 -22.82 6.61 48.76
CA PRO A 621 -24.18 6.20 49.10
C PRO A 621 -25.11 7.39 49.32
N GLY A 622 -26.36 7.25 48.87
CA GLY A 622 -27.35 8.33 48.98
C GLY A 622 -27.20 9.45 47.94
N LEU A 623 -26.16 9.40 47.10
CA LEU A 623 -26.00 10.23 45.90
C LEU A 623 -26.06 11.75 46.17
N VAL A 624 -25.52 12.19 47.31
CA VAL A 624 -25.60 13.59 47.76
C VAL A 624 -25.03 14.53 46.70
N SER A 625 -23.85 14.24 46.18
CA SER A 625 -23.20 15.07 45.15
C SER A 625 -23.96 15.09 43.83
N VAL A 626 -24.57 13.96 43.44
CA VAL A 626 -25.44 13.89 42.25
C VAL A 626 -26.67 14.76 42.42
N LYS A 627 -27.32 14.71 43.59
CA LYS A 627 -28.49 15.55 43.92
C LYS A 627 -28.12 17.04 43.88
N CYS A 628 -26.99 17.43 44.49
CA CYS A 628 -26.50 18.81 44.42
C CYS A 628 -26.19 19.26 42.99
N LEU A 629 -25.57 18.41 42.16
CA LEU A 629 -25.32 18.72 40.75
C LEU A 629 -26.63 18.91 39.95
N ALA A 630 -27.64 18.09 40.24
CA ALA A 630 -28.95 18.19 39.58
C ALA A 630 -29.69 19.48 39.95
N GLU A 631 -29.48 19.99 41.17
CA GLU A 631 -29.98 21.30 41.58
C GLU A 631 -29.32 22.42 40.79
N ILE A 632 -27.99 22.40 40.62
CA ILE A 632 -27.24 23.46 39.93
C ILE A 632 -27.54 23.52 38.41
N CYS A 633 -27.77 22.37 37.77
CA CYS A 633 -27.96 22.28 36.31
C CYS A 633 -29.36 22.67 35.81
N HIS A 634 -30.24 23.21 36.67
CA HIS A 634 -31.61 23.70 36.45
C HIS A 634 -32.24 23.49 35.04
N ALA A 635 -31.74 24.18 34.01
CA ALA A 635 -32.37 24.26 32.68
C ALA A 635 -31.93 23.19 31.66
N ASP A 636 -30.79 22.51 31.83
CA ASP A 636 -30.30 21.48 30.90
C ASP A 636 -29.67 20.29 31.64
N ARG A 637 -30.54 19.38 32.11
CA ARG A 637 -30.14 18.20 32.89
C ARG A 637 -29.69 17.02 32.01
N ALA A 638 -29.96 17.05 30.71
CA ALA A 638 -29.72 15.90 29.82
C ALA A 638 -28.22 15.54 29.70
N PRO A 639 -27.27 16.49 29.55
CA PRO A 639 -25.84 16.18 29.53
C PRO A 639 -25.36 15.59 30.85
N LEU A 640 -25.79 16.16 31.99
CA LEU A 640 -25.44 15.67 33.33
C LEU A 640 -25.95 14.25 33.54
N ALA A 641 -27.24 14.00 33.25
CA ALA A 641 -27.83 12.67 33.39
C ALA A 641 -27.11 11.64 32.51
N THR A 642 -26.78 12.00 31.26
CA THR A 642 -26.04 11.13 30.35
C THR A 642 -24.64 10.81 30.86
N ALA A 643 -23.93 11.81 31.39
CA ALA A 643 -22.59 11.64 31.95
C ALA A 643 -22.62 10.74 33.20
N LEU A 644 -23.54 10.99 34.13
CA LEU A 644 -23.71 10.18 35.34
C LEU A 644 -24.07 8.73 35.00
N LEU A 645 -25.00 8.51 34.07
CA LEU A 645 -25.36 7.15 33.65
C LEU A 645 -24.15 6.39 33.09
N ARG A 646 -23.30 7.06 32.30
CA ARG A 646 -22.06 6.47 31.76
C ARG A 646 -21.08 6.11 32.88
N VAL A 647 -20.89 6.99 33.87
CA VAL A 647 -20.02 6.73 35.03
C VAL A 647 -20.54 5.54 35.84
N PHE A 648 -21.83 5.52 36.21
CA PHE A 648 -22.40 4.44 37.01
C PHE A 648 -22.44 3.11 36.25
N ARG A 649 -22.68 3.12 34.93
CA ARG A 649 -22.61 1.92 34.10
C ARG A 649 -21.19 1.37 33.99
N ALA A 650 -20.18 2.24 33.90
CA ALA A 650 -18.79 1.80 33.90
C ALA A 650 -18.39 1.06 35.19
N GLU A 651 -19.04 1.40 36.30
CA GLU A 651 -18.85 0.77 37.61
C GLU A 651 -19.86 -0.38 37.90
N GLY A 652 -20.78 -0.68 36.97
CA GLY A 652 -21.83 -1.68 37.16
C GLY A 652 -22.86 -1.33 38.24
N ARG A 653 -23.01 -0.04 38.56
CA ARG A 653 -23.89 0.51 39.61
C ARG A 653 -25.08 1.29 39.07
N GLU A 654 -25.41 1.16 37.78
CA GLU A 654 -26.52 1.88 37.15
C GLU A 654 -27.89 1.61 37.81
N THR A 655 -28.08 0.42 38.36
CA THR A 655 -29.32 0.06 39.06
C THR A 655 -29.48 0.80 40.39
N GLU A 656 -28.38 1.12 41.07
CA GLU A 656 -28.37 1.91 42.30
C GLU A 656 -28.75 3.36 42.01
N LEU A 657 -28.13 3.95 40.98
CA LEU A 657 -28.44 5.30 40.50
C LEU A 657 -29.94 5.46 40.21
N LEU A 658 -30.50 4.56 39.42
CA LEU A 658 -31.90 4.63 39.02
C LEU A 658 -32.86 4.42 40.20
N LYS A 659 -32.54 3.53 41.15
CA LYS A 659 -33.38 3.29 42.33
C LYS A 659 -33.42 4.50 43.26
N GLU A 660 -32.27 5.08 43.57
CA GLU A 660 -32.16 6.24 44.46
C GLU A 660 -32.83 7.49 43.86
N LEU A 661 -32.64 7.74 42.56
CA LEU A 661 -33.29 8.87 41.89
C LEU A 661 -34.82 8.69 41.81
N ASN A 662 -35.30 7.50 41.45
CA ASN A 662 -36.74 7.21 41.44
C ASN A 662 -37.35 7.31 42.85
N SER A 663 -36.63 6.85 43.88
CA SER A 663 -37.10 6.96 45.27
C SER A 663 -37.17 8.42 45.73
N ALA A 664 -36.21 9.25 45.34
CA ALA A 664 -36.22 10.68 45.62
C ALA A 664 -37.41 11.37 44.94
N GLU A 665 -37.67 11.07 43.66
CA GLU A 665 -38.78 11.63 42.90
C GLU A 665 -40.15 11.22 43.46
N VAL A 666 -40.32 9.95 43.85
CA VAL A 666 -41.55 9.48 44.53
C VAL A 666 -41.77 10.22 45.87
N THR A 667 -40.68 10.48 46.60
CA THR A 667 -40.77 11.20 47.89
C THR A 667 -41.15 12.67 47.68
N GLU A 668 -40.60 13.31 46.65
CA GLU A 668 -40.92 14.70 46.27
C GLU A 668 -42.38 14.84 45.81
N LEU A 669 -42.86 13.89 45.00
CA LEU A 669 -44.27 13.85 44.59
C LEU A 669 -45.20 13.71 45.80
N HIS A 670 -44.91 12.80 46.73
CA HIS A 670 -45.71 12.67 47.95
C HIS A 670 -45.70 13.95 48.80
N ALA A 671 -44.57 14.67 48.87
CA ALA A 671 -44.48 15.95 49.58
C ALA A 671 -45.21 17.10 48.87
N THR A 672 -45.44 17.01 47.56
CA THR A 672 -46.14 18.03 46.77
C THR A 672 -47.67 17.84 46.80
N TYR A 673 -48.13 16.61 47.04
CA TYR A 673 -49.55 16.23 47.13
C TYR A 673 -50.08 16.06 48.57
N SER A 674 -49.23 16.31 49.58
CA SER A 674 -49.59 16.37 51.01
C SER A 674 -49.60 17.82 51.47
#